data_AF-A0A943EEU2-F1
#
_entry.id   AF-A0A943EEU2-F1
#
_cell.length_a   1.000
_cell.length_b   1.000
_cell.length_c   1.000
_cell.angle_alpha   90.00
_cell.angle_beta   90.00
_cell.angle_gamma   90.00
#
_symmetry.space_group_name_H-M   'P 1'
#
loop_
_entity.id
_entity.type
_entity.pdbx_description
1 polymer ?
#
loop_
_entity_poly.entity_id
_entity_poly.type
_entity_poly.pdbx_seq_one_letter_code
_entity_poly.pdbx_strand_id
1 'polypeptide(L)'
;MDASLEFYAVCPAGFERVVSEELKSQGIKSIRPLKGGVAFFGTIEDALRACLWLRSASRVLLVLARIGCASADELYEQTRAISWQEHIGPDATIAVSAHGTNRELRNTQFSAMRVKDAICDELRAQIGKRPEVSKHRPDVQINVSIHAKKATVAIDLAGEPLHKRGYRQEGENVQAPLKEALAAGVLLMSPWARVVEGLRAGTLEPQDCVLIDPFCGGGTLVIEGAMMAADMAPGILRDYWGFSGWRQFDPEVFARLLAEADARLEAGLARMPRIVGSDIDPRAIEIARAQAGRVGLAGSIDLAVANCADMEATLEGFGVAQATQGCVVGNPPYGVRLMARDLDVFYGALQKGLDALLDAWTLTVITPDIHFDDYIGATPFTESAVYNGALETTVRTYQLGQAERKTLSLVSLSGRDVVVPVLSDHPDQFAARLRKNAKARRKWAEQNQVFAFRLYDADLPDYAVAIDLFLASEEVRATHIERTFDVPYLLISEYQAPKSIDPHKAYRRFEDTVRIATAVLEIPRDQVFTRVRKQAKGGGQYARGRTLPKPVLTQESGLTFELDLASYLDVGLFLDHRITRRFIATQAKGKDVLNLFAYTGSASVYAAAGGAKSVTTVDLSQTYLDWAKRNMVRNGFTGSAYRFIKEDVRAWVRAEKDPRQAKGGRIRRYDLIFVDPPTFSNSKAMGKLTWDIQRDHFYLLRDVSKLLRPGGIIIFSGNLRSFKLDEAALVEQGFTVRDITAKTIPEDFARNPKIHFCYVLQKTRPCERC
;
A
#
# COMPACT_ATOMS: atom_id res chain seq x y z
N MET A 1 3.91 -39.18 42.19
CA MET A 1 3.53 -37.80 41.86
C MET A 1 4.48 -37.38 40.75
N ASP A 2 4.02 -37.41 39.51
CA ASP A 2 4.85 -36.95 38.40
C ASP A 2 5.19 -35.46 38.58
N ALA A 3 6.46 -35.12 38.37
CA ALA A 3 6.92 -33.76 38.44
C ALA A 3 6.24 -32.92 37.34
N SER A 4 5.68 -31.77 37.71
CA SER A 4 5.08 -30.85 36.75
C SER A 4 6.17 -30.26 35.84
N LEU A 5 6.06 -30.50 34.54
CA LEU A 5 6.99 -30.02 33.52
C LEU A 5 6.60 -28.62 33.04
N GLU A 6 7.58 -27.85 32.56
CA GLU A 6 7.35 -26.53 31.96
C GLU A 6 7.30 -26.61 30.44
N PHE A 7 6.25 -26.05 29.87
CA PHE A 7 6.04 -25.94 28.44
C PHE A 7 5.85 -24.49 28.00
N TYR A 8 6.07 -24.22 26.71
CA TYR A 8 5.85 -22.92 26.09
C TYR A 8 5.17 -23.07 24.72
N ALA A 9 3.94 -22.57 24.62
CA ALA A 9 3.21 -22.49 23.36
C ALA A 9 3.54 -21.17 22.65
N VAL A 10 4.33 -21.24 21.57
CA VAL A 10 4.68 -20.07 20.75
C VAL A 10 3.45 -19.65 19.93
N CYS A 11 3.14 -18.36 19.85
CA CYS A 11 2.00 -17.87 19.05
C CYS A 11 2.33 -16.55 18.33
N PRO A 12 1.54 -16.16 17.31
CA PRO A 12 1.60 -14.80 16.78
C PRO A 12 1.40 -13.76 17.89
N ALA A 13 2.08 -12.62 17.78
CA ALA A 13 1.87 -11.52 18.72
C ALA A 13 0.41 -11.02 18.62
N GLY A 14 -0.21 -10.80 19.78
CA GLY A 14 -1.64 -10.46 19.91
C GLY A 14 -2.53 -11.67 20.23
N PHE A 15 -2.03 -12.90 20.10
CA PHE A 15 -2.80 -14.14 20.33
C PHE A 15 -2.53 -14.81 21.68
N GLU A 16 -1.71 -14.19 22.54
CA GLU A 16 -1.36 -14.73 23.86
C GLU A 16 -2.60 -15.05 24.70
N ARG A 17 -3.61 -14.18 24.66
CA ARG A 17 -4.89 -14.38 25.37
C ARG A 17 -5.67 -15.56 24.79
N VAL A 18 -5.74 -15.65 23.46
CA VAL A 18 -6.45 -16.72 22.74
C VAL A 18 -5.85 -18.08 23.08
N VAL A 19 -4.53 -18.24 22.96
CA VAL A 19 -3.85 -19.49 23.33
C VAL A 19 -4.03 -19.82 24.81
N SER A 20 -4.03 -18.81 25.68
CA SER A 20 -4.28 -19.03 27.12
C SER A 20 -5.68 -19.57 27.38
N GLU A 21 -6.68 -19.09 26.64
CA GLU A 21 -8.07 -19.57 26.72
C GLU A 21 -8.21 -21.00 26.17
N GLU A 22 -7.54 -21.31 25.04
CA GLU A 22 -7.48 -22.68 24.51
C GLU A 22 -6.82 -23.67 25.48
N LEU A 23 -5.75 -23.28 26.18
CA LEU A 23 -5.11 -24.13 27.20
C LEU A 23 -6.03 -24.35 28.41
N LYS A 24 -6.73 -23.30 28.87
CA LYS A 24 -7.69 -23.40 29.97
C LYS A 24 -8.85 -24.32 29.64
N SER A 25 -9.39 -24.27 28.42
CA SER A 25 -10.49 -25.13 28.00
C SER A 25 -10.10 -26.61 27.93
N GLN A 26 -8.80 -26.91 27.82
CA GLN A 26 -8.24 -28.26 27.93
C GLN A 26 -7.98 -28.70 29.38
N GLY A 27 -8.33 -27.88 30.38
CA GLY A 27 -8.18 -28.21 31.80
C GLY A 27 -6.83 -27.82 32.41
N ILE A 28 -5.94 -27.17 31.66
CA ILE A 28 -4.62 -26.74 32.14
C ILE A 28 -4.80 -25.51 33.05
N LYS A 29 -4.30 -25.59 34.28
CA LYS A 29 -4.53 -24.56 35.32
C LYS A 29 -3.39 -23.56 35.45
N SER A 30 -2.14 -24.02 35.33
CA SER A 30 -0.96 -23.18 35.54
C SER A 30 -0.50 -22.59 34.22
N ILE A 31 -1.01 -21.39 33.90
CA ILE A 31 -0.81 -20.71 32.61
C ILE A 31 -0.32 -19.29 32.85
N ARG A 32 0.73 -18.89 32.13
CA ARG A 32 1.33 -17.55 32.19
C ARG A 32 1.54 -17.01 30.76
N PRO A 33 0.68 -16.07 30.29
CA PRO A 33 0.91 -15.41 29.01
C PRO A 33 2.18 -14.54 29.06
N LEU A 34 2.99 -14.61 28.02
CA LEU A 34 4.23 -13.86 27.84
C LEU A 34 4.24 -13.27 26.43
N LYS A 35 5.09 -12.29 26.14
CA LYS A 35 5.17 -11.74 24.77
C LYS A 35 5.54 -12.84 23.77
N GLY A 36 4.71 -13.06 22.75
CA GLY A 36 4.93 -14.04 21.68
C GLY A 36 4.59 -15.50 22.03
N GLY A 37 3.94 -15.76 23.17
CA GLY A 37 3.54 -17.11 23.53
C GLY A 37 3.12 -17.29 24.98
N VAL A 38 2.74 -18.50 25.36
CA VAL A 38 2.16 -18.81 26.67
C VAL A 38 2.96 -19.91 27.34
N ALA A 39 3.52 -19.61 28.51
CA ALA A 39 4.13 -20.64 29.35
C ALA A 39 3.03 -21.40 30.10
N PHE A 40 3.11 -22.71 30.19
CA PHE A 40 2.17 -23.53 30.95
C PHE A 40 2.88 -24.71 31.62
N PHE A 41 2.27 -25.23 32.68
CA PHE A 41 2.85 -26.33 33.46
C PHE A 41 1.86 -27.48 33.55
N GLY A 42 2.33 -28.70 33.34
CA GLY A 42 1.49 -29.88 33.25
C GLY A 42 2.27 -31.18 33.10
N THR A 43 1.53 -32.21 32.70
CA THR A 43 2.02 -33.55 32.40
C THR A 43 2.45 -33.66 30.94
N ILE A 44 3.04 -34.81 30.58
CA ILE A 44 3.34 -35.14 29.18
C ILE A 44 2.03 -35.23 28.36
N GLU A 45 0.97 -35.83 28.92
CA GLU A 45 -0.34 -35.90 28.27
C GLU A 45 -0.88 -34.50 27.95
N ASP A 46 -0.77 -33.53 28.87
CA ASP A 46 -1.18 -32.14 28.63
C ASP A 46 -0.45 -31.52 27.44
N ALA A 47 0.85 -31.80 27.29
CA ALA A 47 1.65 -31.27 26.19
C ALA A 47 1.34 -31.92 24.84
N LEU A 48 1.11 -33.24 24.82
CA LEU A 48 0.67 -33.97 23.62
C LEU A 48 -0.73 -33.52 23.21
N ARG A 49 -1.63 -33.31 24.17
CA ARG A 49 -2.97 -32.73 23.96
C ARG A 49 -2.86 -31.32 23.41
N ALA A 50 -2.00 -30.47 23.96
CA ALA A 50 -1.77 -29.13 23.45
C ALA A 50 -1.22 -29.14 22.01
N CYS A 51 -0.33 -30.07 21.66
CA CYS A 51 0.16 -30.24 20.29
C CYS A 51 -0.98 -30.60 19.33
N LEU A 52 -1.86 -31.52 19.73
CA LEU A 52 -2.98 -31.99 18.91
C LEU A 52 -4.10 -30.95 18.77
N TRP A 53 -4.39 -30.18 19.83
CA TRP A 53 -5.61 -29.38 19.96
C TRP A 53 -5.45 -27.87 19.83
N LEU A 54 -4.26 -27.29 20.07
CA LEU A 54 -4.08 -25.83 19.94
C LEU A 54 -4.18 -25.40 18.48
N ARG A 55 -5.12 -24.49 18.18
CA ARG A 55 -5.38 -24.00 16.82
C ARG A 55 -4.60 -22.73 16.52
N SER A 56 -4.46 -21.83 17.50
CA SER A 56 -3.83 -20.51 17.32
C SER A 56 -2.34 -20.47 17.67
N ALA A 57 -1.80 -21.57 18.22
CA ALA A 57 -0.37 -21.73 18.47
C ALA A 57 0.41 -22.12 17.20
N SER A 58 1.68 -21.74 17.18
CA SER A 58 2.64 -22.11 16.11
C SER A 58 3.50 -23.31 16.48
N ARG A 59 3.87 -23.47 17.75
CA ARG A 59 4.71 -24.57 18.27
C ARG A 59 4.42 -24.79 19.76
N VAL A 60 4.66 -26.01 20.27
CA VAL A 60 4.69 -26.33 21.69
C VAL A 60 6.09 -26.82 22.05
N LEU A 61 6.74 -26.15 22.99
CA LEU A 61 8.12 -26.41 23.38
C LEU A 61 8.16 -26.95 24.82
N LEU A 62 8.87 -28.05 25.06
CA LEU A 62 9.22 -28.53 26.39
C LEU A 62 10.51 -27.83 26.84
N VAL A 63 10.44 -27.03 27.90
CA VAL A 63 11.60 -26.29 28.42
C VAL A 63 12.46 -27.24 29.27
N LEU A 64 13.67 -27.56 28.79
CA LEU A 64 14.61 -28.43 29.51
C LEU A 64 15.44 -27.63 30.52
N ALA A 65 15.99 -26.50 30.08
CA ALA A 65 16.90 -25.71 30.91
C ALA A 65 16.93 -24.24 30.50
N ARG A 66 17.26 -23.39 31.48
CA ARG A 66 17.66 -22.00 31.26
C ARG A 66 19.11 -21.85 31.70
N ILE A 67 19.99 -21.65 30.73
CA ILE A 67 21.43 -21.72 30.90
C ILE A 67 22.12 -20.39 30.61
N GLY A 68 23.34 -20.23 31.12
CA GLY A 68 24.24 -19.14 30.76
C GLY A 68 24.72 -19.28 29.31
N CYS A 69 24.86 -18.15 28.61
CA CYS A 69 25.37 -18.11 27.24
C CYS A 69 26.11 -16.80 26.91
N ALA A 70 26.88 -16.27 27.86
CA ALA A 70 27.66 -15.05 27.64
C ALA A 70 28.78 -15.27 26.60
N SER A 71 29.25 -16.52 26.43
CA SER A 71 30.19 -16.93 25.36
C SER A 71 29.76 -18.24 24.69
N ALA A 72 30.42 -18.58 23.58
CA ALA A 72 30.22 -19.84 22.87
C ALA A 72 30.66 -21.07 23.68
N ASP A 73 31.63 -20.90 24.59
CA ASP A 73 32.12 -21.98 25.46
C ASP A 73 31.19 -22.19 26.65
N GLU A 74 30.68 -21.11 27.25
CA GLU A 74 29.68 -21.21 28.31
C GLU A 74 28.40 -21.88 27.76
N LEU A 75 27.94 -21.49 26.58
CA LEU A 75 26.80 -22.12 25.92
C LEU A 75 27.05 -23.63 25.68
N TYR A 76 28.25 -23.99 25.24
CA TYR A 76 28.63 -25.38 24.99
C TYR A 76 28.62 -26.20 26.29
N GLU A 77 29.37 -25.78 27.32
CA GLU A 77 29.48 -26.51 28.59
C GLU A 77 28.15 -26.65 29.32
N GLN A 78 27.35 -25.57 29.36
CA GLN A 78 26.05 -25.60 30.03
C GLN A 78 25.01 -26.43 29.25
N THR A 79 25.09 -26.45 27.91
CA THR A 79 24.26 -27.36 27.10
C THR A 79 24.66 -28.81 27.36
N ARG A 80 25.96 -29.08 27.44
CA ARG A 80 26.50 -30.42 27.68
C ARG A 80 26.06 -31.01 29.02
N ALA A 81 25.86 -30.17 30.04
CA ALA A 81 25.42 -30.58 31.38
C ALA A 81 23.96 -31.05 31.47
N ILE A 82 23.15 -30.92 30.42
CA ILE A 82 21.78 -31.44 30.37
C ILE A 82 21.81 -32.96 30.16
N SER A 83 20.98 -33.72 30.88
CA SER A 83 20.85 -35.18 30.76
C SER A 83 20.21 -35.63 29.43
N TRP A 84 20.88 -35.40 28.30
CA TRP A 84 20.37 -35.67 26.96
C TRP A 84 19.93 -37.12 26.73
N GLN A 85 20.56 -38.08 27.43
CA GLN A 85 20.19 -39.50 27.41
C GLN A 85 18.78 -39.77 27.95
N GLU A 86 18.22 -38.88 28.78
CA GLU A 86 16.83 -38.99 29.26
C GLU A 86 15.80 -38.49 28.25
N HIS A 87 16.26 -37.86 27.17
CA HIS A 87 15.39 -37.20 26.19
C HIS A 87 15.59 -37.69 24.76
N ILE A 88 16.78 -38.07 24.34
CA ILE A 88 17.05 -38.49 22.97
C ILE A 88 17.11 -40.02 22.93
N GLY A 89 16.25 -40.64 22.11
CA GLY A 89 16.27 -42.08 21.89
C GLY A 89 17.59 -42.55 21.25
N PRO A 90 18.02 -43.82 21.47
CA PRO A 90 19.34 -44.32 21.05
C PRO A 90 19.59 -44.26 19.53
N ASP A 91 18.54 -44.33 18.72
CA ASP A 91 18.59 -44.26 17.26
C ASP A 91 17.88 -43.03 16.69
N ALA A 92 17.49 -42.07 17.56
CA ALA A 92 16.81 -40.86 17.14
C ALA A 92 17.77 -39.90 16.42
N THR A 93 17.34 -39.40 15.28
CA THR A 93 18.01 -38.28 14.60
C THR A 93 17.70 -36.97 15.31
N ILE A 94 18.66 -36.04 15.32
CA ILE A 94 18.50 -34.73 15.94
C ILE A 94 18.69 -33.57 14.96
N ALA A 95 18.06 -32.44 15.27
CA ALA A 95 18.41 -31.15 14.69
C ALA A 95 18.39 -30.05 15.75
N VAL A 96 19.18 -29.00 15.55
CA VAL A 96 19.19 -27.82 16.42
C VAL A 96 18.82 -26.59 15.61
N SER A 97 17.86 -25.82 16.13
CA SER A 97 17.52 -24.49 15.65
C SER A 97 17.83 -23.47 16.75
N ALA A 98 18.42 -22.34 16.37
CA ALA A 98 18.68 -21.24 17.31
C ALA A 98 18.05 -19.94 16.83
N HIS A 99 17.52 -19.18 17.77
CA HIS A 99 16.88 -17.89 17.57
C HIS A 99 17.45 -16.87 18.56
N GLY A 100 17.45 -15.60 18.18
CA GLY A 100 18.05 -14.53 18.99
C GLY A 100 19.57 -14.49 18.90
N THR A 101 20.15 -13.36 19.31
CA THR A 101 21.60 -13.12 19.28
C THR A 101 22.01 -12.28 20.49
N ASN A 102 23.31 -12.27 20.79
CA ASN A 102 23.89 -11.34 21.75
C ASN A 102 25.22 -10.77 21.22
N ARG A 103 25.96 -10.03 22.07
CA ARG A 103 27.20 -9.36 21.67
C ARG A 103 28.27 -10.34 21.15
N GLU A 104 28.34 -11.54 21.70
CA GLU A 104 29.35 -12.57 21.37
C GLU A 104 28.80 -13.62 20.39
N LEU A 105 27.51 -13.97 20.51
CA LEU A 105 26.78 -14.93 19.68
C LEU A 105 25.93 -14.19 18.64
N ARG A 106 26.60 -13.66 17.60
CA ARG A 106 25.97 -12.83 16.56
C ARG A 106 25.35 -13.61 15.40
N ASN A 107 25.63 -14.90 15.30
CA ASN A 107 25.16 -15.75 14.20
C ASN A 107 24.40 -16.95 14.76
N THR A 108 23.11 -17.05 14.45
CA THR A 108 22.23 -18.12 14.94
C THR A 108 22.66 -19.50 14.43
N GLN A 109 23.19 -19.61 13.21
CA GLN A 109 23.69 -20.89 12.68
C GLN A 109 24.91 -21.37 13.47
N PHE A 110 25.79 -20.45 13.88
CA PHE A 110 26.93 -20.77 14.72
C PHE A 110 26.49 -21.23 16.12
N SER A 111 25.53 -20.52 16.74
CA SER A 111 24.97 -20.94 18.04
C SER A 111 24.31 -22.32 17.97
N ALA A 112 23.52 -22.60 16.93
CA ALA A 112 22.91 -23.90 16.71
C ALA A 112 23.96 -25.00 16.52
N MET A 113 25.04 -24.71 15.77
CA MET A 113 26.16 -25.64 15.60
C MET A 113 26.84 -25.97 16.93
N ARG A 114 27.15 -24.96 17.76
CA ARG A 114 27.80 -25.16 19.06
C ARG A 114 26.96 -26.03 20.00
N VAL A 115 25.65 -25.77 20.07
CA VAL A 115 24.71 -26.59 20.86
C VAL A 115 24.67 -28.03 20.32
N LYS A 116 24.58 -28.19 19.00
CA LYS A 116 24.58 -29.52 18.36
C LYS A 116 25.86 -30.29 18.66
N ASP A 117 27.01 -29.63 18.65
CA ASP A 117 28.29 -30.26 19.01
C ASP A 117 28.28 -30.72 20.48
N ALA A 118 27.82 -29.88 21.42
CA ALA A 118 27.70 -30.23 22.84
C ALA A 118 26.80 -31.46 23.08
N ILE A 119 25.64 -31.52 22.39
CA ILE A 119 24.72 -32.67 22.47
C ILE A 119 25.38 -33.94 21.92
N CYS A 120 26.03 -33.84 20.76
CA CYS A 120 26.70 -34.97 20.12
C CYS A 120 27.82 -35.55 21.00
N ASP A 121 28.63 -34.68 21.59
CA ASP A 121 29.76 -35.08 22.40
C ASP A 121 29.30 -35.66 23.75
N GLU A 122 28.24 -35.12 24.35
CA GLU A 122 27.67 -35.71 25.57
C GLU A 122 27.07 -37.09 25.34
N LEU A 123 26.25 -37.25 24.31
CA LEU A 123 25.70 -38.57 23.98
C LEU A 123 26.80 -39.56 23.61
N ARG A 124 27.81 -39.15 22.85
CA ARG A 124 28.96 -40.01 22.57
C ARG A 124 29.68 -40.45 23.85
N ALA A 125 29.84 -39.55 24.82
CA ALA A 125 30.51 -39.86 26.08
C ALA A 125 29.68 -40.79 26.99
N GLN A 126 28.37 -40.57 27.09
CA GLN A 126 27.48 -41.31 28.00
C GLN A 126 27.02 -42.65 27.44
N ILE A 127 26.72 -42.72 26.14
CA ILE A 127 26.10 -43.91 25.51
C ILE A 127 26.98 -44.52 24.41
N GLY A 128 28.21 -44.03 24.23
CA GLY A 128 29.20 -44.59 23.29
C GLY A 128 28.93 -44.34 21.80
N LYS A 129 27.78 -43.73 21.46
CA LYS A 129 27.33 -43.48 20.08
C LYS A 129 27.01 -42.01 19.89
N ARG A 130 27.47 -41.45 18.77
CA ARG A 130 27.06 -40.10 18.34
C ARG A 130 25.71 -40.20 17.64
N PRO A 131 24.72 -39.35 17.97
CA PRO A 131 23.44 -39.33 17.26
C PRO A 131 23.62 -38.87 15.81
N GLU A 132 22.75 -39.36 14.93
CA GLU A 132 22.67 -38.86 13.55
C GLU A 132 22.00 -37.49 13.50
N VAL A 133 22.41 -36.65 12.54
CA VAL A 133 21.87 -35.29 12.39
C VAL A 133 21.08 -35.21 11.08
N SER A 134 19.77 -35.02 11.18
CA SER A 134 18.89 -34.80 10.03
C SER A 134 18.31 -33.40 10.08
N LYS A 135 18.42 -32.63 9.00
CA LYS A 135 17.78 -31.30 8.90
C LYS A 135 16.32 -31.36 8.46
N HIS A 136 15.88 -32.48 7.90
CA HIS A 136 14.53 -32.66 7.37
C HIS A 136 13.80 -33.69 8.22
N ARG A 137 12.70 -33.27 8.87
CA ARG A 137 11.89 -34.09 9.78
C ARG A 137 12.72 -34.92 10.78
N PRO A 138 13.55 -34.29 11.65
CA PRO A 138 14.32 -35.02 12.67
C PRO A 138 13.41 -35.67 13.72
N ASP A 139 13.86 -36.75 14.35
CA ASP A 139 13.06 -37.41 15.40
C ASP A 139 12.99 -36.58 16.69
N VAL A 140 14.04 -35.78 16.97
CA VAL A 140 14.06 -34.78 18.05
C VAL A 140 14.56 -33.43 17.52
N GLN A 141 13.70 -32.43 17.57
CA GLN A 141 14.06 -31.06 17.23
C GLN A 141 14.36 -30.26 18.50
N ILE A 142 15.60 -29.77 18.62
CA ILE A 142 16.02 -28.89 19.72
C ILE A 142 15.84 -27.42 19.26
N ASN A 143 15.25 -26.62 20.13
CA ASN A 143 15.11 -25.18 19.98
C ASN A 143 15.91 -24.45 21.05
N VAL A 144 16.72 -23.49 20.63
CA VAL A 144 17.50 -22.63 21.52
C VAL A 144 17.13 -21.17 21.29
N SER A 145 16.64 -20.51 22.32
CA SER A 145 16.31 -19.08 22.28
C SER A 145 17.29 -18.29 23.13
N ILE A 146 18.06 -17.40 22.50
CA ILE A 146 19.09 -16.58 23.15
C ILE A 146 18.52 -15.18 23.40
N HIS A 147 18.57 -14.75 24.66
CA HIS A 147 18.24 -13.39 25.06
C HIS A 147 19.26 -12.86 26.07
N ALA A 148 19.95 -11.78 25.72
CA ALA A 148 21.05 -11.23 26.49
C ALA A 148 22.12 -12.31 26.80
N LYS A 149 22.40 -12.61 28.07
CA LYS A 149 23.39 -13.61 28.50
C LYS A 149 22.78 -14.96 28.90
N LYS A 150 21.50 -15.19 28.58
CA LYS A 150 20.80 -16.44 28.90
C LYS A 150 20.26 -17.10 27.63
N ALA A 151 20.28 -18.43 27.61
CA ALA A 151 19.63 -19.25 26.60
C ALA A 151 18.56 -20.14 27.26
N THR A 152 17.42 -20.26 26.60
CA THR A 152 16.42 -21.30 26.92
C THR A 152 16.60 -22.44 25.94
N VAL A 153 16.88 -23.63 26.44
CA VAL A 153 17.01 -24.86 25.65
C VAL A 153 15.74 -25.68 25.83
N ALA A 154 15.12 -26.05 24.71
CA ALA A 154 13.83 -26.73 24.70
C ALA A 154 13.76 -27.80 23.60
N ILE A 155 12.89 -28.80 23.77
CA ILE A 155 12.49 -29.73 22.72
C ILE A 155 11.23 -29.19 22.05
N ASP A 156 11.22 -29.15 20.73
CA ASP A 156 10.07 -28.75 19.93
C ASP A 156 9.19 -29.97 19.64
N LEU A 157 8.11 -30.10 20.40
CA LEU A 157 7.19 -31.22 20.33
C LEU A 157 6.36 -31.19 19.04
N ALA A 158 6.17 -30.02 18.42
CA ALA A 158 5.41 -29.90 17.18
C ALA A 158 6.19 -30.43 15.96
N GLY A 159 7.52 -30.29 15.94
CA GLY A 159 8.37 -30.62 14.79
C GLY A 159 8.19 -29.59 13.68
N GLU A 160 7.28 -29.83 12.73
CA GLU A 160 6.85 -28.79 11.80
C GLU A 160 5.91 -27.79 12.52
N PRO A 161 5.88 -26.50 12.14
CA PRO A 161 4.94 -25.55 12.72
C PRO A 161 3.51 -26.11 12.71
N LEU A 162 2.79 -25.96 13.83
CA LEU A 162 1.41 -26.40 13.99
C LEU A 162 0.49 -25.77 12.95
N HIS A 163 0.91 -24.65 12.34
CA HIS A 163 0.03 -24.04 11.36
C HIS A 163 -0.22 -24.92 10.13
N LYS A 164 0.71 -25.83 9.83
CA LYS A 164 0.57 -26.82 8.77
C LYS A 164 -0.31 -27.97 9.24
N ARG A 165 -1.61 -27.89 8.93
CA ARG A 165 -2.60 -28.91 9.31
C ARG A 165 -2.47 -30.21 8.50
N GLY A 166 -1.99 -30.11 7.27
CA GLY A 166 -1.89 -31.22 6.32
C GLY A 166 -2.79 -31.07 5.07
N TYR A 167 -3.76 -30.16 5.07
CA TYR A 167 -4.69 -30.00 3.94
C TYR A 167 -4.21 -29.04 2.84
N ARG A 168 -3.24 -28.16 3.11
CA ARG A 168 -2.69 -27.22 2.12
C ARG A 168 -1.48 -27.81 1.43
N GLN A 169 -1.47 -27.79 0.10
CA GLN A 169 -0.34 -28.30 -0.69
C GLN A 169 0.61 -27.18 -1.12
N GLU A 170 1.87 -27.54 -1.32
CA GLU A 170 2.88 -26.61 -1.85
C GLU A 170 2.54 -26.24 -3.30
N GLY A 171 2.60 -24.94 -3.62
CA GLY A 171 2.24 -24.43 -4.95
C GLY A 171 0.79 -23.94 -5.10
N GLU A 172 -0.08 -24.23 -4.14
CA GLU A 172 -1.42 -23.63 -4.06
C GLU A 172 -1.29 -22.15 -3.66
N ASN A 173 -1.42 -21.26 -4.64
CA ASN A 173 -1.27 -19.83 -4.47
C ASN A 173 -2.60 -19.12 -4.71
N VAL A 174 -3.08 -18.45 -3.68
CA VAL A 174 -4.19 -17.48 -3.74
C VAL A 174 -3.68 -16.12 -3.33
N GLN A 175 -4.45 -15.06 -3.58
CA GLN A 175 -4.07 -13.72 -3.14
C GLN A 175 -4.10 -13.62 -1.61
N ALA A 176 -3.01 -13.14 -1.01
CA ALA A 176 -2.89 -12.85 0.43
C ALA A 176 -3.40 -13.97 1.38
N PRO A 177 -2.88 -15.21 1.29
CA PRO A 177 -3.37 -16.32 2.11
C PRO A 177 -3.05 -16.09 3.59
N LEU A 178 -4.03 -16.33 4.46
CA LEU A 178 -3.77 -16.42 5.90
C LEU A 178 -3.05 -17.74 6.22
N LYS A 179 -2.14 -17.67 7.19
CA LYS A 179 -1.73 -18.88 7.92
C LYS A 179 -2.94 -19.38 8.69
N GLU A 180 -3.10 -20.68 8.74
CA GLU A 180 -4.30 -21.31 9.26
C GLU A 180 -4.39 -21.09 10.79
N ALA A 181 -3.26 -20.87 11.48
CA ALA A 181 -3.25 -20.53 12.91
C ALA A 181 -3.68 -19.09 13.16
N LEU A 182 -3.40 -18.20 12.21
CA LEU A 182 -3.90 -16.84 12.22
C LEU A 182 -5.41 -16.84 11.97
N ALA A 183 -5.89 -17.59 10.97
CA ALA A 183 -7.31 -17.75 10.67
C ALA A 183 -8.09 -18.33 11.87
N ALA A 184 -7.57 -19.38 12.51
CA ALA A 184 -8.16 -19.92 13.73
C ALA A 184 -8.22 -18.90 14.87
N GLY A 185 -7.17 -18.11 15.10
CA GLY A 185 -7.23 -17.07 16.13
C GLY A 185 -8.21 -15.95 15.81
N VAL A 186 -8.39 -15.59 14.53
CA VAL A 186 -9.45 -14.64 14.11
C VAL A 186 -10.83 -15.19 14.46
N LEU A 187 -11.09 -16.47 14.14
CA LEU A 187 -12.36 -17.13 14.48
C LEU A 187 -12.58 -17.22 16.00
N LEU A 188 -11.53 -17.52 16.77
CA LEU A 188 -11.59 -17.56 18.25
C LEU A 188 -11.82 -16.17 18.87
N MET A 189 -11.40 -15.10 18.20
CA MET A 189 -11.70 -13.72 18.59
C MET A 189 -13.08 -13.24 18.11
N SER A 190 -13.70 -13.96 17.17
CA SER A 190 -15.01 -13.62 16.61
C SER A 190 -16.17 -14.22 17.42
N PRO A 191 -17.40 -13.73 17.22
CA PRO A 191 -18.60 -14.34 17.79
C PRO A 191 -18.78 -15.83 17.41
N TRP A 192 -18.14 -16.31 16.34
CA TRP A 192 -18.15 -17.72 15.94
C TRP A 192 -17.70 -18.66 17.05
N ALA A 193 -16.73 -18.25 17.88
CA ALA A 193 -16.25 -19.06 19.00
C ALA A 193 -17.39 -19.43 19.96
N ARG A 194 -18.26 -18.46 20.28
CA ARG A 194 -19.42 -18.66 21.15
C ARG A 194 -20.51 -19.49 20.47
N VAL A 195 -20.68 -19.33 19.15
CA VAL A 195 -21.59 -20.18 18.37
C VAL A 195 -21.17 -21.65 18.47
N VAL A 196 -19.89 -21.95 18.24
CA VAL A 196 -19.35 -23.30 18.36
C VAL A 196 -19.51 -23.86 19.78
N GLU A 197 -19.25 -23.06 20.82
CA GLU A 197 -19.51 -23.47 22.21
C GLU A 197 -20.98 -23.79 22.47
N GLY A 198 -21.90 -22.96 21.96
CA GLY A 198 -23.34 -23.16 22.10
C GLY A 198 -23.84 -24.42 21.39
N LEU A 199 -23.34 -24.69 20.18
CA LEU A 199 -23.64 -25.93 19.44
C LEU A 199 -23.14 -27.17 20.19
N ARG A 200 -21.94 -27.08 20.80
CA ARG A 200 -21.39 -28.17 21.62
C ARG A 200 -22.18 -28.42 22.89
N ALA A 201 -22.66 -27.35 23.53
CA ALA A 201 -23.48 -27.41 24.73
C ALA A 201 -24.96 -27.76 24.46
N GLY A 202 -25.39 -27.76 23.19
CA GLY A 202 -26.79 -27.96 22.81
C GLY A 202 -27.71 -26.78 23.16
N THR A 203 -27.14 -25.58 23.34
CA THR A 203 -27.91 -24.35 23.60
C THR A 203 -28.26 -23.59 22.33
N LEU A 204 -27.67 -23.98 21.20
CA LEU A 204 -27.96 -23.45 19.88
C LEU A 204 -28.24 -24.60 18.93
N GLU A 205 -29.17 -24.37 18.00
CA GLU A 205 -29.53 -25.32 16.97
C GLU A 205 -28.68 -25.08 15.71
N PRO A 206 -28.11 -26.13 15.07
CA PRO A 206 -27.25 -25.99 13.89
C PRO A 206 -27.89 -25.24 12.73
N GLN A 207 -29.20 -25.42 12.49
CA GLN A 207 -29.94 -24.77 11.41
C GLN A 207 -30.08 -23.24 11.58
N ASP A 208 -29.90 -22.73 12.79
CA ASP A 208 -30.04 -21.30 13.10
C ASP A 208 -28.69 -20.56 13.06
N CYS A 209 -27.59 -21.29 12.83
CA CYS A 209 -26.23 -20.78 12.90
C CYS A 209 -25.55 -20.83 11.53
N VAL A 210 -24.91 -19.73 11.14
CA VAL A 210 -24.20 -19.62 9.85
C VAL A 210 -22.82 -18.97 10.03
N LEU A 211 -21.81 -19.52 9.38
CA LEU A 211 -20.53 -18.84 9.12
C LEU A 211 -20.41 -18.56 7.62
N ILE A 212 -20.06 -17.34 7.24
CA ILE A 212 -19.74 -17.01 5.85
C ILE A 212 -18.44 -16.23 5.72
N ASP A 213 -17.62 -16.61 4.73
CA ASP A 213 -16.55 -15.77 4.19
C ASP A 213 -16.87 -15.43 2.72
N PRO A 214 -17.27 -14.19 2.40
CA PRO A 214 -17.78 -13.83 1.07
C PRO A 214 -16.66 -13.43 0.08
N PHE A 215 -15.40 -13.61 0.47
CA PHE A 215 -14.20 -13.44 -0.38
C PHE A 215 -13.10 -14.38 0.13
N CYS A 216 -13.44 -15.66 0.20
CA CYS A 216 -12.74 -16.67 0.98
C CYS A 216 -11.38 -17.09 0.43
N GLY A 217 -11.04 -16.69 -0.81
CA GLY A 217 -9.85 -17.13 -1.50
C GLY A 217 -9.75 -18.66 -1.52
N GLY A 218 -8.68 -19.19 -0.95
CA GLY A 218 -8.46 -20.63 -0.81
C GLY A 218 -9.26 -21.30 0.32
N GLY A 219 -10.20 -20.59 0.95
CA GLY A 219 -11.15 -21.15 1.92
C GLY A 219 -10.61 -21.34 3.35
N THR A 220 -9.47 -20.75 3.71
CA THR A 220 -8.82 -21.06 5.01
C THR A 220 -9.67 -20.68 6.23
N LEU A 221 -10.39 -19.56 6.20
CA LEU A 221 -11.28 -19.17 7.29
C LEU A 221 -12.48 -20.13 7.41
N VAL A 222 -13.13 -20.48 6.29
CA VAL A 222 -14.27 -21.41 6.32
C VAL A 222 -13.86 -22.83 6.67
N ILE A 223 -12.67 -23.28 6.27
CA ILE A 223 -12.13 -24.59 6.64
C ILE A 223 -11.80 -24.65 8.13
N GLU A 224 -11.06 -23.68 8.69
CA GLU A 224 -10.78 -23.67 10.14
C GLU A 224 -12.09 -23.50 10.94
N GLY A 225 -13.05 -22.72 10.43
CA GLY A 225 -14.38 -22.57 11.02
C GLY A 225 -15.17 -23.88 11.06
N ALA A 226 -15.12 -24.66 9.97
CA ALA A 226 -15.71 -25.99 9.90
C ALA A 226 -15.02 -26.99 10.81
N MET A 227 -13.69 -26.98 10.87
CA MET A 227 -12.94 -27.81 11.81
C MET A 227 -13.28 -27.48 13.27
N MET A 228 -13.56 -26.22 13.61
CA MET A 228 -14.01 -25.84 14.96
C MET A 228 -15.42 -26.37 15.26
N ALA A 229 -16.36 -26.18 14.33
CA ALA A 229 -17.74 -26.64 14.49
C ALA A 229 -17.83 -28.17 14.58
N ALA A 230 -17.07 -28.89 13.75
CA ALA A 230 -16.95 -30.34 13.77
C ALA A 230 -16.17 -30.86 14.99
N ASP A 231 -15.66 -29.98 15.85
CA ASP A 231 -14.73 -30.32 16.95
C ASP A 231 -13.53 -31.17 16.52
N MET A 232 -13.08 -30.97 15.28
CA MET A 232 -11.93 -31.63 14.69
C MET A 232 -10.64 -31.08 15.28
N ALA A 233 -9.76 -31.95 15.79
CA ALA A 233 -8.44 -31.54 16.24
C ALA A 233 -7.60 -31.00 15.05
N PRO A 234 -6.98 -29.80 15.16
CA PRO A 234 -6.16 -29.24 14.09
C PRO A 234 -4.97 -30.12 13.71
N GLY A 235 -4.45 -30.90 14.66
CA GLY A 235 -3.31 -31.80 14.43
C GLY A 235 -3.65 -33.16 13.83
N ILE A 236 -4.92 -33.51 13.62
CA ILE A 236 -5.34 -34.90 13.35
C ILE A 236 -4.77 -35.47 12.04
N LEU A 237 -4.56 -34.64 11.01
CA LEU A 237 -4.04 -35.05 9.71
C LEU A 237 -2.52 -34.97 9.60
N ARG A 238 -1.84 -34.61 10.70
CA ARG A 238 -0.38 -34.48 10.69
C ARG A 238 0.26 -35.86 10.73
N ASP A 239 1.12 -36.11 9.76
CA ASP A 239 1.89 -37.35 9.61
C ASP A 239 3.23 -37.33 10.37
N TYR A 240 3.60 -36.19 10.94
CA TYR A 240 4.90 -35.99 11.58
C TYR A 240 4.82 -35.05 12.78
N TRP A 241 5.53 -35.44 13.85
CA TRP A 241 5.62 -34.73 15.13
C TRP A 241 7.06 -34.71 15.63
N GLY A 242 7.44 -33.68 16.38
CA GLY A 242 8.80 -33.51 16.90
C GLY A 242 9.10 -34.29 18.18
N PHE A 243 8.14 -35.10 18.64
CA PHE A 243 8.27 -35.95 19.83
C PHE A 243 8.46 -37.45 19.51
N SER A 244 8.51 -37.86 18.23
CA SER A 244 8.61 -39.29 17.87
C SER A 244 9.88 -39.97 18.36
N GLY A 245 11.02 -39.25 18.39
CA GLY A 245 12.29 -39.73 18.94
C GLY A 245 12.55 -39.31 20.39
N TRP A 246 11.60 -38.62 21.01
CA TRP A 246 11.74 -38.17 22.39
C TRP A 246 11.55 -39.35 23.33
N ARG A 247 12.55 -39.65 24.16
CA ARG A 247 12.60 -40.88 24.97
C ARG A 247 11.45 -41.01 25.98
N GLN A 248 10.83 -39.90 26.39
CA GLN A 248 9.69 -39.89 27.30
C GLN A 248 8.33 -39.84 26.57
N PHE A 249 8.33 -39.89 25.24
CA PHE A 249 7.10 -40.03 24.47
C PHE A 249 6.47 -41.39 24.74
N ASP A 250 5.18 -41.38 25.10
CA ASP A 250 4.36 -42.57 25.29
C ASP A 250 3.37 -42.69 24.12
N PRO A 251 3.57 -43.66 23.20
CA PRO A 251 2.67 -43.88 22.07
C PRO A 251 1.24 -44.25 22.49
N GLU A 252 1.05 -44.92 23.62
CA GLU A 252 -0.28 -45.33 24.09
C GLU A 252 -1.08 -44.12 24.59
N VAL A 253 -0.43 -43.18 25.27
CA VAL A 253 -1.05 -41.90 25.65
C VAL A 253 -1.52 -41.14 24.42
N PHE A 254 -0.67 -41.04 23.39
CA PHE A 254 -1.04 -40.32 22.17
C PHE A 254 -2.12 -41.04 21.37
N ALA A 255 -2.10 -42.37 21.29
CA ALA A 255 -3.16 -43.16 20.65
C ALA A 255 -4.53 -42.93 21.31
N ARG A 256 -4.58 -42.80 22.64
CA ARG A 256 -5.82 -42.43 23.35
C ARG A 256 -6.30 -41.02 23.01
N LEU A 257 -5.39 -40.05 22.88
CA LEU A 257 -5.72 -38.68 22.46
C LEU A 257 -6.25 -38.62 21.03
N LEU A 258 -5.72 -39.44 20.12
CA LEU A 258 -6.23 -39.58 18.75
C LEU A 258 -7.63 -40.19 18.74
N ALA A 259 -7.84 -41.28 19.49
CA ALA A 259 -9.18 -41.90 19.60
C ALA A 259 -10.22 -40.94 20.21
N GLU A 260 -9.84 -40.11 21.19
CA GLU A 260 -10.70 -39.05 21.71
C GLU A 260 -11.03 -38.01 20.62
N ALA A 261 -10.04 -37.60 19.83
CA ALA A 261 -10.25 -36.64 18.74
C ALA A 261 -11.17 -37.18 17.64
N ASP A 262 -11.06 -38.46 17.30
CA ASP A 262 -11.96 -39.11 16.33
C ASP A 262 -13.40 -39.15 16.87
N ALA A 263 -13.61 -39.55 18.12
CA ALA A 263 -14.94 -39.56 18.74
C ALA A 263 -15.57 -38.16 18.81
N ARG A 264 -14.76 -37.13 19.09
CA ARG A 264 -15.21 -35.73 19.10
C ARG A 264 -15.56 -35.23 17.70
N LEU A 265 -14.80 -35.62 16.68
CA LEU A 265 -15.09 -35.33 15.29
C LEU A 265 -16.44 -35.93 14.86
N GLU A 266 -16.67 -37.22 15.14
CA GLU A 266 -17.94 -37.89 14.84
C GLU A 266 -19.14 -37.17 15.48
N ALA A 267 -19.03 -36.82 16.77
CA ALA A 267 -20.06 -36.10 17.51
C ALA A 267 -20.27 -34.65 17.03
N GLY A 268 -19.22 -34.01 16.52
CA GLY A 268 -19.28 -32.66 15.95
C GLY A 268 -19.92 -32.65 14.57
N LEU A 269 -19.59 -33.62 13.71
CA LEU A 269 -20.16 -33.77 12.37
C LEU A 269 -21.69 -33.91 12.40
N ALA A 270 -22.24 -34.56 13.42
CA ALA A 270 -23.69 -34.68 13.62
C ALA A 270 -24.41 -33.34 13.89
N ARG A 271 -23.68 -32.27 14.22
CA ARG A 271 -24.20 -30.96 14.63
C ARG A 271 -23.65 -29.82 13.77
N MET A 272 -23.27 -30.12 12.53
CA MET A 272 -22.67 -29.14 11.64
C MET A 272 -23.66 -28.01 11.28
N PRO A 273 -23.33 -26.74 11.58
CA PRO A 273 -24.07 -25.60 11.07
C PRO A 273 -23.78 -25.37 9.59
N ARG A 274 -24.46 -24.40 8.96
CA ARG A 274 -24.13 -23.98 7.59
C ARG A 274 -22.83 -23.17 7.59
N ILE A 275 -21.93 -23.53 6.68
CA ILE A 275 -20.64 -22.84 6.50
C ILE A 275 -20.47 -22.57 5.02
N VAL A 276 -20.42 -21.29 4.67
CA VAL A 276 -20.45 -20.82 3.28
C VAL A 276 -19.17 -20.06 2.97
N GLY A 277 -18.54 -20.35 1.84
CA GLY A 277 -17.44 -19.57 1.31
C GLY A 277 -17.72 -19.16 -0.14
N SER A 278 -17.49 -17.91 -0.47
CA SER A 278 -17.54 -17.45 -1.86
C SER A 278 -16.36 -16.57 -2.24
N ASP A 279 -16.02 -16.56 -3.52
CA ASP A 279 -15.00 -15.70 -4.10
C ASP A 279 -15.32 -15.44 -5.57
N ILE A 280 -14.85 -14.31 -6.10
CA ILE A 280 -15.01 -13.97 -7.51
C ILE A 280 -14.04 -14.76 -8.41
N ASP A 281 -12.95 -15.28 -7.86
CA ASP A 281 -11.97 -16.07 -8.58
C ASP A 281 -12.34 -17.57 -8.58
N PRO A 282 -12.75 -18.15 -9.72
CA PRO A 282 -13.07 -19.57 -9.82
C PRO A 282 -11.93 -20.49 -9.38
N ARG A 283 -10.67 -20.08 -9.65
CA ARG A 283 -9.50 -20.87 -9.28
C ARG A 283 -9.32 -20.94 -7.76
N ALA A 284 -9.63 -19.85 -7.05
CA ALA A 284 -9.55 -19.82 -5.60
C ALA A 284 -10.58 -20.79 -4.99
N ILE A 285 -11.80 -20.84 -5.54
CA ILE A 285 -12.84 -21.79 -5.14
C ILE A 285 -12.46 -23.25 -5.45
N GLU A 286 -11.82 -23.53 -6.58
CA GLU A 286 -11.29 -24.88 -6.87
C GLU A 286 -10.28 -25.32 -5.82
N ILE A 287 -9.36 -24.43 -5.42
CA ILE A 287 -8.39 -24.68 -4.34
C ILE A 287 -9.11 -24.92 -3.01
N ALA A 288 -10.11 -24.09 -2.68
CA ALA A 288 -10.90 -24.25 -1.46
C ALA A 288 -11.61 -25.61 -1.40
N ARG A 289 -12.22 -26.06 -2.52
CA ARG A 289 -12.84 -27.39 -2.61
C ARG A 289 -11.83 -28.52 -2.42
N ALA A 290 -10.65 -28.41 -3.04
CA ALA A 290 -9.60 -29.41 -2.91
C ALA A 290 -9.07 -29.49 -1.46
N GLN A 291 -8.88 -28.34 -0.80
CA GLN A 291 -8.48 -28.27 0.61
C GLN A 291 -9.56 -28.83 1.54
N ALA A 292 -10.84 -28.47 1.33
CA ALA A 292 -11.98 -29.04 2.05
C ALA A 292 -12.08 -30.56 1.89
N GLY A 293 -11.81 -31.08 0.69
CA GLY A 293 -11.74 -32.53 0.43
C GLY A 293 -10.61 -33.22 1.19
N ARG A 294 -9.40 -32.64 1.20
CA ARG A 294 -8.25 -33.22 1.91
C ARG A 294 -8.41 -33.21 3.44
N VAL A 295 -9.17 -32.26 3.98
CA VAL A 295 -9.53 -32.26 5.41
C VAL A 295 -10.72 -33.17 5.75
N GLY A 296 -11.35 -33.80 4.75
CA GLY A 296 -12.49 -34.69 4.95
C GLY A 296 -13.84 -33.98 5.16
N LEU A 297 -13.93 -32.70 4.77
CA LEU A 297 -15.13 -31.85 4.95
C LEU A 297 -15.77 -31.42 3.62
N ALA A 298 -15.50 -32.13 2.52
CA ALA A 298 -16.16 -31.93 1.23
C ALA A 298 -17.65 -32.33 1.32
N GLY A 299 -18.51 -31.36 1.59
CA GLY A 299 -19.95 -31.57 1.87
C GLY A 299 -20.41 -30.89 3.15
N SER A 300 -19.47 -30.48 4.01
CA SER A 300 -19.74 -29.68 5.20
C SER A 300 -19.49 -28.18 4.99
N ILE A 301 -18.96 -27.82 3.82
CA ILE A 301 -18.64 -26.44 3.42
C ILE A 301 -19.24 -26.19 2.04
N ASP A 302 -20.17 -25.24 1.99
CA ASP A 302 -20.83 -24.78 0.77
C ASP A 302 -19.96 -23.72 0.11
N LEU A 303 -19.50 -23.98 -1.13
CA LEU A 303 -18.58 -23.10 -1.85
C LEU A 303 -19.21 -22.60 -3.16
N ALA A 304 -19.13 -21.30 -3.43
CA ALA A 304 -19.67 -20.66 -4.63
C ALA A 304 -18.68 -19.70 -5.30
N VAL A 305 -18.72 -19.61 -6.62
CA VAL A 305 -18.11 -18.49 -7.35
C VAL A 305 -19.14 -17.36 -7.36
N ALA A 306 -18.95 -16.34 -6.54
CA ALA A 306 -19.90 -15.24 -6.38
C ALA A 306 -19.19 -13.96 -5.90
N ASN A 307 -19.81 -12.81 -6.18
CA ASN A 307 -19.37 -11.54 -5.66
C ASN A 307 -19.92 -11.32 -4.24
N CYS A 308 -19.13 -10.74 -3.34
CA CYS A 308 -19.61 -10.38 -2.00
C CYS A 308 -20.82 -9.44 -2.02
N ALA A 309 -21.03 -8.69 -3.11
CA ALA A 309 -22.23 -7.90 -3.37
C ALA A 309 -23.54 -8.69 -3.46
N ASP A 310 -23.48 -10.02 -3.62
CA ASP A 310 -24.62 -10.91 -3.84
C ASP A 310 -24.71 -11.96 -2.72
N MET A 311 -24.33 -11.55 -1.50
CA MET A 311 -24.25 -12.42 -0.33
C MET A 311 -25.60 -13.06 0.04
N GLU A 312 -26.69 -12.30 0.05
CA GLU A 312 -28.04 -12.80 0.32
C GLU A 312 -28.43 -13.89 -0.69
N ALA A 313 -28.29 -13.62 -1.99
CA ALA A 313 -28.58 -14.60 -3.04
C ALA A 313 -27.71 -15.86 -2.94
N THR A 314 -26.44 -15.70 -2.53
CA THR A 314 -25.53 -16.83 -2.29
C THR A 314 -26.02 -17.70 -1.12
N LEU A 315 -26.41 -17.08 -0.02
CA LEU A 315 -26.95 -17.75 1.17
C LEU A 315 -28.28 -18.47 0.87
N GLU A 316 -29.20 -17.80 0.18
CA GLU A 316 -30.47 -18.39 -0.28
C GLU A 316 -30.26 -19.59 -1.20
N GLY A 317 -29.27 -19.51 -2.10
CA GLY A 317 -28.90 -20.60 -3.00
C GLY A 317 -28.44 -21.87 -2.27
N PHE A 318 -27.95 -21.74 -1.04
CA PHE A 318 -27.58 -22.85 -0.15
C PHE A 318 -28.65 -23.17 0.90
N GLY A 319 -29.86 -22.59 0.77
CA GLY A 319 -30.99 -22.86 1.65
C GLY A 319 -30.84 -22.25 3.04
N VAL A 320 -30.05 -21.18 3.20
CA VAL A 320 -29.96 -20.43 4.45
C VAL A 320 -31.18 -19.51 4.57
N ALA A 321 -31.95 -19.67 5.66
CA ALA A 321 -33.12 -18.83 5.91
C ALA A 321 -32.73 -17.44 6.42
N GLN A 322 -33.55 -16.43 6.10
CA GLN A 322 -33.30 -15.04 6.52
C GLN A 322 -33.27 -14.87 8.06
N ALA A 323 -34.01 -15.67 8.83
CA ALA A 323 -34.09 -15.56 10.29
C ALA A 323 -32.87 -16.11 11.07
N THR A 324 -31.85 -16.61 10.38
CA THR A 324 -30.65 -17.20 10.99
C THR A 324 -29.75 -16.13 11.64
N GLN A 325 -29.03 -16.53 12.70
CA GLN A 325 -27.92 -15.77 13.24
C GLN A 325 -26.65 -16.12 12.45
N GLY A 326 -25.92 -15.11 11.96
CA GLY A 326 -24.76 -15.33 11.12
C GLY A 326 -23.51 -14.58 11.55
N CYS A 327 -22.36 -15.22 11.32
CA CYS A 327 -21.04 -14.64 11.46
C CYS A 327 -20.43 -14.47 10.07
N VAL A 328 -20.29 -13.23 9.61
CA VAL A 328 -19.43 -12.90 8.47
C VAL A 328 -18.01 -12.78 8.98
N VAL A 329 -17.08 -13.51 8.36
CA VAL A 329 -15.65 -13.41 8.66
C VAL A 329 -14.87 -13.18 7.38
N GLY A 330 -13.77 -12.41 7.42
CA GLY A 330 -13.02 -12.16 6.20
C GLY A 330 -11.62 -11.60 6.39
N ASN A 331 -10.78 -11.84 5.39
CA ASN A 331 -9.48 -11.20 5.21
C ASN A 331 -9.53 -10.34 3.94
N PRO A 332 -10.11 -9.12 4.02
CA PRO A 332 -10.31 -8.29 2.85
C PRO A 332 -8.97 -7.98 2.16
N PRO A 333 -8.97 -7.80 0.83
CA PRO A 333 -7.76 -7.44 0.10
C PRO A 333 -7.19 -6.10 0.61
N TYR A 334 -5.87 -6.02 0.83
CA TYR A 334 -5.21 -4.82 1.35
C TYR A 334 -4.13 -4.22 0.42
N GLY A 335 -3.99 -2.89 0.52
CA GLY A 335 -3.39 -2.00 -0.48
C GLY A 335 -1.86 -1.91 -0.55
N VAL A 336 -1.19 -3.01 -0.92
CA VAL A 336 0.19 -2.93 -1.49
C VAL A 336 0.25 -3.41 -2.95
N ARG A 337 -0.82 -4.04 -3.47
CA ARG A 337 -0.87 -4.60 -4.83
C ARG A 337 -2.16 -4.31 -5.63
N LEU A 338 -3.18 -3.71 -5.01
CA LEU A 338 -4.40 -3.25 -5.68
C LEU A 338 -4.39 -1.74 -5.83
N MET A 339 -4.91 -1.23 -6.94
CA MET A 339 -5.04 0.21 -7.13
C MET A 339 -6.14 0.74 -6.20
N ALA A 340 -6.06 2.00 -5.75
CA ALA A 340 -7.06 2.60 -4.85
C ALA A 340 -8.51 2.45 -5.37
N ARG A 341 -8.70 2.47 -6.70
CA ARG A 341 -10.00 2.26 -7.35
C ARG A 341 -10.56 0.84 -7.12
N ASP A 342 -9.70 -0.18 -7.13
CA ASP A 342 -10.14 -1.56 -6.95
C ASP A 342 -10.60 -1.80 -5.52
N LEU A 343 -10.04 -1.05 -4.57
CA LEU A 343 -10.43 -1.08 -3.17
C LEU A 343 -11.78 -0.40 -2.92
N ASP A 344 -12.04 0.76 -3.54
CA ASP A 344 -13.35 1.41 -3.50
C ASP A 344 -14.47 0.52 -4.08
N VAL A 345 -14.19 -0.17 -5.18
CA VAL A 345 -15.14 -1.10 -5.81
C VAL A 345 -15.40 -2.29 -4.89
N PHE A 346 -14.36 -2.87 -4.30
CA PHE A 346 -14.49 -3.95 -3.33
C PHE A 346 -15.31 -3.53 -2.11
N TYR A 347 -15.01 -2.39 -1.51
CA TYR A 347 -15.74 -1.92 -0.33
C TYR A 347 -17.20 -1.60 -0.65
N GLY A 348 -17.50 -1.03 -1.83
CA GLY A 348 -18.88 -0.83 -2.27
C GLY A 348 -19.63 -2.14 -2.48
N ALA A 349 -18.98 -3.16 -3.04
CA ALA A 349 -19.55 -4.50 -3.18
C ALA A 349 -19.80 -5.16 -1.82
N LEU A 350 -18.81 -5.14 -0.92
CA LEU A 350 -18.94 -5.66 0.42
C LEU A 350 -20.09 -4.98 1.18
N GLN A 351 -20.17 -3.66 1.11
CA GLN A 351 -21.23 -2.88 1.72
C GLN A 351 -22.61 -3.30 1.23
N LYS A 352 -22.79 -3.43 -0.10
CA LYS A 352 -24.05 -3.92 -0.68
C LYS A 352 -24.43 -5.31 -0.15
N GLY A 353 -23.45 -6.21 -0.02
CA GLY A 353 -23.68 -7.55 0.52
C GLY A 353 -24.10 -7.54 1.99
N LEU A 354 -23.43 -6.73 2.82
CA LEU A 354 -23.72 -6.62 4.25
C LEU A 354 -25.09 -5.98 4.52
N ASP A 355 -25.53 -5.04 3.68
CA ASP A 355 -26.83 -4.37 3.79
C ASP A 355 -28.03 -5.29 3.56
N ALA A 356 -27.81 -6.39 2.86
CA ALA A 356 -28.84 -7.39 2.61
C ALA A 356 -28.99 -8.37 3.79
N LEU A 357 -28.14 -8.29 4.82
CA LEU A 357 -28.20 -9.16 6.00
C LEU A 357 -28.95 -8.49 7.15
N LEU A 358 -29.52 -9.33 8.04
CA LEU A 358 -30.22 -8.85 9.23
C LEU A 358 -29.25 -8.29 10.28
N ASP A 359 -29.74 -7.35 11.09
CA ASP A 359 -29.01 -6.72 12.19
C ASP A 359 -28.46 -7.72 13.22
N ALA A 360 -29.00 -8.93 13.31
CA ALA A 360 -28.50 -9.99 14.20
C ALA A 360 -27.13 -10.56 13.79
N TRP A 361 -26.68 -10.27 12.56
CA TRP A 361 -25.40 -10.75 12.04
C TRP A 361 -24.22 -9.93 12.55
N THR A 362 -23.04 -10.54 12.56
CA THR A 362 -21.79 -9.88 12.93
C THR A 362 -20.78 -9.96 11.80
N LEU A 363 -19.89 -8.98 11.71
CA LEU A 363 -18.76 -8.99 10.79
C LEU A 363 -17.46 -8.99 11.59
N THR A 364 -16.58 -9.96 11.38
CA THR A 364 -15.20 -9.96 11.89
C THR A 364 -14.21 -9.91 10.74
N VAL A 365 -13.34 -8.91 10.70
CA VAL A 365 -12.29 -8.82 9.67
C VAL A 365 -10.91 -8.73 10.28
N ILE A 366 -9.93 -9.29 9.58
CA ILE A 366 -8.51 -9.01 9.79
C ILE A 366 -8.02 -8.08 8.68
N THR A 367 -7.67 -6.84 9.01
CA THR A 367 -7.25 -5.84 8.02
C THR A 367 -6.19 -4.89 8.55
N PRO A 368 -5.16 -4.54 7.75
CA PRO A 368 -4.22 -3.47 8.07
C PRO A 368 -4.77 -2.09 7.67
N ASP A 369 -5.94 -2.03 7.01
CA ASP A 369 -6.54 -0.78 6.57
C ASP A 369 -7.20 -0.08 7.76
N ILE A 370 -6.59 1.02 8.17
CA ILE A 370 -7.06 1.86 9.27
C ILE A 370 -8.35 2.63 8.90
N HIS A 371 -8.71 2.69 7.61
CA HIS A 371 -9.92 3.37 7.12
C HIS A 371 -11.10 2.43 6.89
N PHE A 372 -10.96 1.14 7.19
CA PHE A 372 -12.02 0.15 6.97
C PHE A 372 -13.35 0.55 7.65
N ASP A 373 -13.29 1.10 8.87
CA ASP A 373 -14.45 1.56 9.63
C ASP A 373 -15.24 2.65 8.88
N ASP A 374 -14.54 3.54 8.16
CA ASP A 374 -15.15 4.61 7.37
C ASP A 374 -15.93 4.04 6.18
N TYR A 375 -15.49 2.91 5.61
CA TYR A 375 -16.16 2.25 4.49
C TYR A 375 -17.38 1.43 4.93
N ILE A 376 -17.27 0.72 6.06
CA ILE A 376 -18.40 -0.02 6.62
C ILE A 376 -19.44 0.93 7.22
N GLY A 377 -19.00 2.09 7.71
CA GLY A 377 -19.86 3.07 8.37
C GLY A 377 -20.24 2.68 9.79
N ALA A 378 -19.47 1.79 10.44
CA ALA A 378 -19.72 1.31 11.79
C ALA A 378 -18.44 1.34 12.62
N THR A 379 -18.57 1.52 13.94
CA THR A 379 -17.45 1.40 14.87
C THR A 379 -17.35 -0.04 15.36
N PRO A 380 -16.16 -0.66 15.40
CA PRO A 380 -16.03 -2.00 15.92
C PRO A 380 -16.33 -2.03 17.43
N PHE A 381 -17.11 -3.01 17.88
CA PHE A 381 -17.36 -3.22 19.31
C PHE A 381 -16.23 -4.02 19.97
N THR A 382 -15.39 -4.72 19.18
CA THR A 382 -14.09 -5.25 19.63
C THR A 382 -13.01 -4.97 18.59
N GLU A 383 -11.84 -4.56 19.05
CA GLU A 383 -10.63 -4.40 18.25
C GLU A 383 -9.43 -5.05 18.97
N SER A 384 -8.56 -5.73 18.24
CA SER A 384 -7.32 -6.31 18.78
C SER A 384 -6.19 -6.20 17.77
N ALA A 385 -5.05 -5.64 18.19
CA ALA A 385 -3.85 -5.57 17.38
C ALA A 385 -3.16 -6.94 17.29
N VAL A 386 -2.85 -7.35 16.06
CA VAL A 386 -2.28 -8.66 15.74
C VAL A 386 -1.26 -8.52 14.60
N TYR A 387 -0.57 -9.59 14.23
CA TYR A 387 0.43 -9.57 13.17
C TYR A 387 0.20 -10.67 12.13
N ASN A 388 0.08 -10.27 10.87
CA ASN A 388 0.14 -11.20 9.73
C ASN A 388 1.57 -11.24 9.17
N GLY A 389 2.40 -12.12 9.74
CA GLY A 389 3.83 -12.11 9.46
C GLY A 389 4.48 -10.84 10.01
N ALA A 390 5.11 -10.03 9.15
CA ALA A 390 5.70 -8.75 9.54
C ALA A 390 4.70 -7.57 9.44
N LEU A 391 3.51 -7.81 8.89
CA LEU A 391 2.49 -6.79 8.71
C LEU A 391 1.68 -6.63 10.01
N GLU A 392 1.74 -5.45 10.60
CA GLU A 392 0.85 -5.05 11.68
C GLU A 392 -0.58 -4.90 11.13
N THR A 393 -1.54 -5.52 11.80
CA THR A 393 -2.94 -5.57 11.36
C THR A 393 -3.86 -5.62 12.58
N THR A 394 -5.15 -5.41 12.38
CA THR A 394 -6.15 -5.47 13.46
C THR A 394 -7.21 -6.52 13.14
N VAL A 395 -7.67 -7.24 14.16
CA VAL A 395 -8.94 -7.96 14.12
C VAL A 395 -10.02 -7.04 14.67
N ARG A 396 -11.05 -6.78 13.89
CA ARG A 396 -12.16 -5.88 14.24
C ARG A 396 -13.49 -6.59 14.06
N THR A 397 -14.39 -6.41 15.01
CA THR A 397 -15.74 -7.00 14.98
C THR A 397 -16.80 -5.93 15.06
N TYR A 398 -17.79 -6.01 14.18
CA TYR A 398 -18.89 -5.07 14.04
C TYR A 398 -20.22 -5.80 14.19
N GLN A 399 -21.20 -5.11 14.78
CA GLN A 399 -22.60 -5.53 14.72
C GLN A 399 -23.19 -4.98 13.42
N LEU A 400 -23.83 -5.83 12.61
CA LEU A 400 -24.53 -5.33 11.42
C LEU A 400 -25.78 -4.54 11.83
N GLY A 401 -26.32 -3.74 10.91
CA GLY A 401 -27.46 -2.84 11.18
C GLY A 401 -27.12 -1.54 11.92
N GLN A 402 -25.95 -1.43 12.55
CA GLN A 402 -25.50 -0.23 13.25
C GLN A 402 -24.74 0.77 12.36
N ALA A 403 -24.76 0.59 11.04
CA ALA A 403 -24.00 1.47 10.14
C ALA A 403 -24.63 2.87 10.08
N GLU A 404 -23.93 3.88 10.59
CA GLU A 404 -24.32 5.28 10.49
C GLU A 404 -23.78 5.89 9.19
N ARG A 405 -24.64 5.96 8.17
CA ARG A 405 -24.26 6.54 6.88
C ARG A 405 -24.60 8.01 6.83
N LYS A 406 -23.57 8.81 6.59
CA LYS A 406 -23.75 10.22 6.29
C LYS A 406 -23.96 10.37 4.80
N THR A 407 -25.00 11.09 4.43
CA THR A 407 -25.27 11.47 3.05
C THR A 407 -25.35 12.98 2.94
N LEU A 408 -24.84 13.52 1.85
CA LEU A 408 -24.99 14.92 1.50
C LEU A 408 -25.96 15.04 0.31
N SER A 409 -27.06 15.75 0.52
CA SER A 409 -27.89 16.25 -0.58
C SER A 409 -27.25 17.50 -1.16
N LEU A 410 -26.95 17.48 -2.46
CA LEU A 410 -26.34 18.58 -3.19
C LEU A 410 -27.03 18.81 -4.53
N VAL A 411 -26.82 19.99 -5.10
CA VAL A 411 -27.31 20.32 -6.44
C VAL A 411 -26.15 20.25 -7.42
N SER A 412 -26.28 19.46 -8.48
CA SER A 412 -25.29 19.35 -9.54
C SER A 412 -25.11 20.66 -10.33
N LEU A 413 -24.16 20.67 -11.25
CA LEU A 413 -23.98 21.80 -12.16
C LEU A 413 -25.17 21.99 -13.10
N SER A 414 -25.77 20.92 -13.62
CA SER A 414 -27.00 21.00 -14.42
C SER A 414 -28.26 21.35 -13.61
N GLY A 415 -28.15 21.46 -12.29
CA GLY A 415 -29.29 21.79 -11.42
C GLY A 415 -30.08 20.58 -10.91
N ARG A 416 -29.57 19.36 -11.07
CA ARG A 416 -30.21 18.15 -10.53
C ARG A 416 -29.90 17.99 -9.05
N ASP A 417 -30.89 17.55 -8.27
CA ASP A 417 -30.65 17.12 -6.89
C ASP A 417 -30.00 15.74 -6.90
N VAL A 418 -28.90 15.60 -6.17
CA VAL A 418 -28.10 14.38 -6.07
C VAL A 418 -27.80 14.13 -4.60
N VAL A 419 -27.96 12.88 -4.16
CA VAL A 419 -27.55 12.43 -2.83
C VAL A 419 -26.25 11.65 -2.97
N VAL A 420 -25.22 12.06 -2.23
CA VAL A 420 -23.91 11.38 -2.24
C VAL A 420 -23.53 10.88 -0.85
N PRO A 421 -22.97 9.67 -0.73
CA PRO A 421 -22.43 9.19 0.54
C PRO A 421 -21.15 9.97 0.90
N VAL A 422 -21.05 10.39 2.15
CA VAL A 422 -19.93 11.17 2.69
C VAL A 422 -19.43 10.57 4.00
N LEU A 423 -18.19 10.87 4.36
CA LEU A 423 -17.51 10.35 5.54
C LEU A 423 -17.33 11.43 6.62
N SER A 424 -17.28 12.70 6.23
CA SER A 424 -17.11 13.83 7.15
C SER A 424 -18.44 14.47 7.56
N ASP A 425 -18.42 15.21 8.67
CA ASP A 425 -19.64 15.78 9.29
C ASP A 425 -20.20 17.01 8.55
N HIS A 426 -19.34 17.81 7.91
CA HIS A 426 -19.72 19.09 7.31
C HIS A 426 -19.16 19.30 5.88
N PRO A 427 -19.54 18.45 4.90
CA PRO A 427 -19.09 18.58 3.51
C PRO A 427 -19.89 19.58 2.66
N ASP A 428 -21.01 20.10 3.17
CA ASP A 428 -21.92 21.01 2.47
C ASP A 428 -21.21 22.28 1.98
N GLN A 429 -20.38 22.91 2.81
CA GLN A 429 -19.65 24.12 2.45
C GLN A 429 -18.70 23.88 1.27
N PHE A 430 -18.06 22.71 1.23
CA PHE A 430 -17.19 22.33 0.13
C PHE A 430 -17.98 22.13 -1.16
N ALA A 431 -19.09 21.39 -1.12
CA ALA A 431 -19.94 21.18 -2.29
C ALA A 431 -20.49 22.50 -2.87
N ALA A 432 -21.01 23.37 -2.00
CA ALA A 432 -21.51 24.69 -2.38
C ALA A 432 -20.40 25.56 -2.99
N ARG A 433 -19.21 25.54 -2.39
CA ARG A 433 -18.05 26.30 -2.88
C ARG A 433 -17.58 25.79 -4.24
N LEU A 434 -17.44 24.47 -4.39
CA LEU A 434 -17.02 23.85 -5.64
C LEU A 434 -18.00 24.16 -6.77
N ARG A 435 -19.32 24.03 -6.52
CA ARG A 435 -20.35 24.37 -7.51
C ARG A 435 -20.29 25.83 -7.94
N LYS A 436 -20.15 26.76 -6.98
CA LYS A 436 -20.01 28.19 -7.25
C LYS A 436 -18.77 28.47 -8.10
N ASN A 437 -17.63 27.92 -7.72
CA ASN A 437 -16.38 28.07 -8.46
C ASN A 437 -16.52 27.49 -9.87
N ALA A 438 -17.10 26.29 -10.02
CA ALA A 438 -17.23 25.64 -11.32
C ALA A 438 -18.13 26.41 -12.29
N LYS A 439 -19.25 26.99 -11.83
CA LYS A 439 -20.07 27.90 -12.66
C LYS A 439 -19.29 29.12 -13.13
N ALA A 440 -18.57 29.78 -12.22
CA ALA A 440 -17.79 30.97 -12.55
C ALA A 440 -16.62 30.65 -13.49
N ARG A 441 -15.86 29.58 -13.19
CA ARG A 441 -14.65 29.19 -13.93
C ARG A 441 -14.96 28.63 -15.31
N ARG A 442 -16.03 27.85 -15.49
CA ARG A 442 -16.45 27.37 -16.82
C ARG A 442 -16.83 28.52 -17.74
N LYS A 443 -17.65 29.47 -17.24
CA LYS A 443 -18.01 30.68 -18.00
C LYS A 443 -16.78 31.51 -18.40
N TRP A 444 -15.85 31.72 -17.46
CA TRP A 444 -14.59 32.41 -17.74
C TRP A 444 -13.75 31.67 -18.78
N ALA A 445 -13.61 30.35 -18.62
CA ALA A 445 -12.81 29.50 -19.49
C ALA A 445 -13.33 29.51 -20.94
N GLU A 446 -14.65 29.42 -21.12
CA GLU A 446 -15.32 29.54 -22.42
C GLU A 446 -15.04 30.91 -23.07
N GLN A 447 -15.22 32.01 -22.32
CA GLN A 447 -14.96 33.37 -22.80
C GLN A 447 -13.51 33.60 -23.22
N ASN A 448 -12.57 32.87 -22.62
CA ASN A 448 -11.13 33.03 -22.85
C ASN A 448 -10.52 31.89 -23.68
N GLN A 449 -11.34 30.94 -24.18
CA GLN A 449 -10.90 29.75 -24.91
C GLN A 449 -9.80 28.96 -24.16
N VAL A 450 -10.01 28.74 -22.86
CA VAL A 450 -9.12 27.96 -21.99
C VAL A 450 -9.75 26.59 -21.74
N PHE A 451 -9.09 25.52 -22.15
CA PHE A 451 -9.63 24.15 -22.01
C PHE A 451 -9.02 23.37 -20.84
N ALA A 452 -7.99 23.92 -20.17
CA ALA A 452 -7.39 23.34 -18.98
C ALA A 452 -7.21 24.41 -17.89
N PHE A 453 -7.90 24.25 -16.76
CA PHE A 453 -7.96 25.28 -15.71
C PHE A 453 -8.24 24.74 -14.31
N ARG A 454 -7.82 25.53 -13.31
CA ARG A 454 -8.03 25.26 -11.89
C ARG A 454 -9.47 25.62 -11.48
N LEU A 455 -10.22 24.65 -10.98
CA LEU A 455 -11.57 24.86 -10.43
C LEU A 455 -11.54 25.28 -8.96
N TYR A 456 -10.63 24.71 -8.19
CA TYR A 456 -10.57 24.86 -6.74
C TYR A 456 -9.11 24.77 -6.31
N ASP A 457 -8.66 25.69 -5.46
CA ASP A 457 -7.28 25.73 -4.96
C ASP A 457 -7.25 26.05 -3.47
N ALA A 458 -7.44 25.00 -2.64
CA ALA A 458 -7.53 25.08 -1.19
C ALA A 458 -8.45 26.22 -0.73
N ASP A 459 -9.61 26.35 -1.37
CA ASP A 459 -10.47 27.50 -1.17
C ASP A 459 -10.99 27.62 0.26
N LEU A 460 -11.11 26.48 0.95
CA LEU A 460 -11.53 26.31 2.33
C LEU A 460 -10.37 25.70 3.14
N PRO A 461 -10.12 26.15 4.39
CA PRO A 461 -9.03 25.64 5.23
C PRO A 461 -9.07 24.13 5.47
N ASP A 462 -10.28 23.58 5.55
CA ASP A 462 -10.51 22.17 5.84
C ASP A 462 -10.27 21.25 4.64
N TYR A 463 -10.31 21.79 3.43
CA TYR A 463 -10.20 21.05 2.17
C TYR A 463 -8.94 21.50 1.44
N ALA A 464 -7.81 20.99 1.92
CA ALA A 464 -6.49 21.29 1.39
C ALA A 464 -6.23 20.51 0.09
N VAL A 465 -7.02 20.77 -0.93
CA VAL A 465 -6.96 20.09 -2.24
C VAL A 465 -6.90 21.09 -3.37
N ALA A 466 -6.40 20.64 -4.51
CA ALA A 466 -6.38 21.37 -5.76
C ALA A 466 -7.12 20.54 -6.81
N ILE A 467 -8.08 21.15 -7.51
CA ILE A 467 -8.92 20.47 -8.50
C ILE A 467 -8.71 21.14 -9.85
N ASP A 468 -8.13 20.40 -10.79
CA ASP A 468 -7.93 20.82 -12.19
C ASP A 468 -8.94 20.12 -13.10
N LEU A 469 -9.55 20.89 -13.99
CA LEU A 469 -10.42 20.39 -15.05
C LEU A 469 -9.71 20.49 -16.40
N PHE A 470 -9.75 19.41 -17.16
CA PHE A 470 -9.24 19.34 -18.52
C PHE A 470 -10.38 18.95 -19.46
N LEU A 471 -10.77 19.86 -20.35
CA LEU A 471 -11.60 19.56 -21.49
C LEU A 471 -10.69 19.01 -22.59
N ALA A 472 -10.90 17.75 -22.92
CA ALA A 472 -10.04 17.01 -23.83
C ALA A 472 -10.82 16.41 -25.00
N SER A 473 -10.07 16.12 -26.07
CA SER A 473 -10.54 15.33 -27.19
C SER A 473 -9.88 13.95 -27.17
N GLU A 474 -10.68 12.89 -27.34
CA GLU A 474 -10.18 11.51 -27.44
C GLU A 474 -9.82 11.10 -28.88
N GLU A 475 -10.25 11.89 -29.87
CA GLU A 475 -9.98 11.61 -31.28
C GLU A 475 -8.76 12.37 -31.78
N VAL A 476 -7.76 11.63 -32.25
CA VAL A 476 -6.67 12.18 -33.07
C VAL A 476 -7.16 12.24 -34.51
N ARG A 477 -7.93 13.28 -34.89
CA ARG A 477 -8.23 13.50 -36.31
C ARG A 477 -7.03 14.17 -36.98
N ALA A 478 -6.21 13.36 -37.64
CA ALA A 478 -5.26 13.87 -38.61
C ALA A 478 -6.06 14.52 -39.76
N THR A 479 -5.85 15.81 -39.96
CA THR A 479 -6.13 16.61 -41.18
C THR A 479 -7.41 17.44 -41.33
N HIS A 480 -8.43 17.40 -40.47
CA HIS A 480 -9.49 18.43 -40.48
C HIS A 480 -9.98 18.72 -39.04
N ILE A 481 -9.82 19.97 -38.60
CA ILE A 481 -10.08 20.42 -37.23
C ILE A 481 -11.58 20.75 -37.06
N GLU A 482 -12.41 19.73 -36.85
CA GLU A 482 -13.66 19.92 -36.11
C GLU A 482 -13.30 19.95 -34.62
N ARG A 483 -13.42 21.12 -33.99
CA ARG A 483 -12.97 21.41 -32.61
C ARG A 483 -14.00 20.95 -31.58
N THR A 484 -14.21 19.65 -31.43
CA THR A 484 -15.06 19.09 -30.37
C THR A 484 -14.20 18.67 -29.17
N PHE A 485 -14.15 19.52 -28.13
CA PHE A 485 -13.48 19.24 -26.85
C PHE A 485 -14.54 19.06 -25.78
N ASP A 486 -15.15 17.87 -25.76
CA ASP A 486 -16.39 17.63 -25.01
C ASP A 486 -16.20 16.66 -23.84
N VAL A 487 -15.01 16.06 -23.67
CA VAL A 487 -14.74 15.05 -22.63
C VAL A 487 -14.04 15.70 -21.43
N PRO A 488 -14.70 15.80 -20.26
CA PRO A 488 -14.13 16.42 -19.08
C PRO A 488 -13.34 15.43 -18.22
N TYR A 489 -12.05 15.67 -18.06
CA TYR A 489 -11.23 14.96 -17.09
C TYR A 489 -10.96 15.81 -15.85
N LEU A 490 -10.93 15.16 -14.69
CA LEU A 490 -10.67 15.81 -13.41
C LEU A 490 -9.37 15.29 -12.79
N LEU A 491 -8.51 16.18 -12.30
CA LEU A 491 -7.40 15.81 -11.43
C LEU A 491 -7.58 16.46 -10.06
N ILE A 492 -7.68 15.64 -9.02
CA ILE A 492 -7.77 16.06 -7.63
C ILE A 492 -6.44 15.76 -6.94
N SER A 493 -5.70 16.81 -6.57
CA SER A 493 -4.42 16.70 -5.90
C SER A 493 -4.53 17.14 -4.45
N GLU A 494 -4.09 16.29 -3.53
CA GLU A 494 -4.05 16.60 -2.10
C GLU A 494 -2.80 17.41 -1.74
N TYR A 495 -2.99 18.50 -1.01
CA TYR A 495 -1.90 19.17 -0.31
C TYR A 495 -1.60 18.49 1.02
N GLN A 496 -0.37 18.65 1.50
CA GLN A 496 -0.03 18.12 2.81
C GLN A 496 -0.84 18.83 3.89
N ALA A 497 -1.73 18.10 4.56
CA ALA A 497 -2.42 18.60 5.73
C ALA A 497 -1.39 19.01 6.82
N PRO A 498 -1.64 20.09 7.58
CA PRO A 498 -0.83 20.42 8.73
C PRO A 498 -0.72 19.22 9.68
N LYS A 499 0.44 19.05 10.34
CA LYS A 499 0.66 17.96 11.31
C LYS A 499 -0.34 17.94 12.47
N SER A 500 -1.03 19.05 12.71
CA SER A 500 -2.08 19.20 13.73
C SER A 500 -3.42 18.60 13.32
N ILE A 501 -3.61 18.24 12.04
CA ILE A 501 -4.83 17.60 11.55
C ILE A 501 -4.67 16.09 11.68
N ASP A 502 -5.66 15.46 12.29
CA ASP A 502 -5.78 14.00 12.35
C ASP A 502 -5.75 13.39 10.92
N PRO A 503 -4.83 12.44 10.64
CA PRO A 503 -4.74 11.79 9.33
C PRO A 503 -6.05 11.12 8.87
N HIS A 504 -6.84 10.54 9.78
CA HIS A 504 -8.13 9.96 9.42
C HIS A 504 -9.13 11.02 8.97
N LYS A 505 -9.18 12.15 9.66
CA LYS A 505 -9.98 13.31 9.24
C LYS A 505 -9.55 13.85 7.88
N ALA A 506 -8.25 13.94 7.60
CA ALA A 506 -7.75 14.37 6.29
C ALA A 506 -8.16 13.40 5.17
N TYR A 507 -8.01 12.09 5.41
CA TYR A 507 -8.45 11.03 4.51
C TYR A 507 -9.95 11.13 4.17
N ARG A 508 -10.81 11.19 5.19
CA ARG A 508 -12.27 11.31 5.01
C ARG A 508 -12.65 12.51 4.15
N ARG A 509 -12.03 13.66 4.39
CA ARG A 509 -12.27 14.89 3.60
C ARG A 509 -11.79 14.77 2.16
N PHE A 510 -10.69 14.06 1.92
CA PHE A 510 -10.19 13.81 0.58
C PHE A 510 -11.13 12.87 -0.20
N GLU A 511 -11.61 11.80 0.42
CA GLU A 511 -12.60 10.90 -0.18
C GLU A 511 -13.93 11.64 -0.48
N ASP A 512 -14.40 12.47 0.47
CA ASP A 512 -15.57 13.33 0.24
C ASP A 512 -15.34 14.29 -0.93
N THR A 513 -14.16 14.89 -1.04
CA THR A 513 -13.78 15.77 -2.16
C THR A 513 -14.01 15.06 -3.49
N VAL A 514 -13.54 13.83 -3.59
CA VAL A 514 -13.64 13.01 -4.80
C VAL A 514 -15.10 12.70 -5.15
N ARG A 515 -15.88 12.20 -4.18
CA ARG A 515 -17.30 11.84 -4.39
C ARG A 515 -18.14 13.07 -4.74
N ILE A 516 -17.95 14.15 -3.99
CA ILE A 516 -18.66 15.42 -4.21
C ILE A 516 -18.27 16.03 -5.55
N ALA A 517 -16.99 16.05 -5.92
CA ALA A 517 -16.57 16.62 -7.20
C ALA A 517 -17.13 15.85 -8.40
N THR A 518 -17.14 14.52 -8.32
CA THR A 518 -17.76 13.63 -9.32
C THR A 518 -19.23 13.99 -9.52
N ALA A 519 -19.99 14.10 -8.43
CA ALA A 519 -21.43 14.39 -8.47
C ALA A 519 -21.76 15.85 -8.85
N VAL A 520 -21.06 16.83 -8.27
CA VAL A 520 -21.27 18.26 -8.57
C VAL A 520 -20.96 18.55 -10.04
N LEU A 521 -19.83 18.04 -10.54
CA LEU A 521 -19.36 18.31 -11.90
C LEU A 521 -19.98 17.41 -12.97
N GLU A 522 -20.66 16.34 -12.53
CA GLU A 522 -21.30 15.33 -13.38
C GLU A 522 -20.29 14.62 -14.29
N ILE A 523 -19.11 14.34 -13.74
CA ILE A 523 -18.00 13.69 -14.43
C ILE A 523 -17.95 12.22 -13.98
N PRO A 524 -17.97 11.23 -14.90
CA PRO A 524 -17.82 9.83 -14.56
C PRO A 524 -16.55 9.54 -13.74
N ARG A 525 -16.65 8.64 -12.75
CA ARG A 525 -15.53 8.31 -11.84
C ARG A 525 -14.28 7.82 -12.56
N ASP A 526 -14.43 7.18 -13.72
CA ASP A 526 -13.32 6.69 -14.54
C ASP A 526 -12.56 7.78 -15.32
N GLN A 527 -13.07 9.03 -15.31
CA GLN A 527 -12.44 10.24 -15.81
C GLN A 527 -11.85 11.11 -14.66
N VAL A 528 -11.93 10.64 -13.41
CA VAL A 528 -11.38 11.33 -12.23
C VAL A 528 -10.07 10.67 -11.80
N PHE A 529 -9.00 11.47 -11.76
CA PHE A 529 -7.67 11.09 -11.30
C PHE A 529 -7.36 11.73 -9.96
N THR A 530 -6.64 11.02 -9.10
CA THR A 530 -6.25 11.50 -7.77
C THR A 530 -4.73 11.46 -7.58
N ARG A 531 -4.20 12.44 -6.85
CA ARG A 531 -2.80 12.50 -6.42
C ARG A 531 -2.72 12.75 -4.94
N VAL A 532 -2.27 11.74 -4.20
CA VAL A 532 -2.14 11.77 -2.73
C VAL A 532 -0.66 11.82 -2.37
N ARG A 533 -0.27 12.72 -1.45
CA ARG A 533 1.12 12.79 -0.97
C ARG A 533 1.38 11.72 0.10
N LYS A 534 1.69 10.48 -0.30
CA LYS A 534 2.21 9.47 0.65
C LYS A 534 3.70 9.70 0.94
N GLN A 535 4.04 10.08 2.17
CA GLN A 535 5.40 9.92 2.70
C GLN A 535 5.64 8.44 3.02
N ALA A 536 6.23 7.67 2.11
CA ALA A 536 6.73 6.34 2.46
C ALA A 536 8.14 6.45 3.06
N LYS A 537 8.33 5.97 4.30
CA LYS A 537 9.65 5.60 4.81
C LYS A 537 10.19 4.45 3.94
N GLY A 538 11.22 4.71 3.15
CA GLY A 538 11.85 3.68 2.29
C GLY A 538 11.79 3.94 0.79
N GLY A 539 11.43 5.15 0.34
CA GLY A 539 11.39 5.47 -1.08
C GLY A 539 10.17 4.82 -1.74
N GLY A 540 9.02 5.42 -1.53
CA GLY A 540 7.79 5.00 -2.19
C GLY A 540 7.95 5.11 -3.70
N GLN A 541 8.10 3.98 -4.37
CA GLN A 541 7.72 3.88 -5.78
C GLN A 541 6.20 4.02 -5.81
N TYR A 542 5.72 5.12 -6.39
CA TYR A 542 4.30 5.23 -6.75
C TYR A 542 3.95 4.02 -7.62
N ALA A 543 2.86 3.32 -7.26
CA ALA A 543 2.31 2.29 -8.12
C ALA A 543 2.12 2.89 -9.51
N ARG A 544 2.63 2.22 -10.56
CA ARG A 544 2.43 2.67 -11.95
C ARG A 544 0.94 2.89 -12.14
N GLY A 545 0.51 4.13 -12.32
CA GLY A 545 -0.88 4.45 -12.61
C GLY A 545 -1.36 3.78 -13.89
N ARG A 546 -2.68 3.68 -14.03
CA ARG A 546 -3.39 3.23 -15.23
C ARG A 546 -2.73 3.82 -16.49
N THR A 547 -2.22 2.97 -17.38
CA THR A 547 -1.81 3.44 -18.72
C THR A 547 -3.08 3.72 -19.51
N LEU A 548 -3.34 4.98 -19.85
CA LEU A 548 -4.41 5.31 -20.77
C LEU A 548 -4.06 4.76 -22.17
N PRO A 549 -5.00 4.10 -22.87
CA PRO A 549 -4.74 3.51 -24.18
C PRO A 549 -4.38 4.56 -25.25
N LYS A 550 -4.74 5.83 -25.03
CA LYS A 550 -4.42 6.97 -25.89
C LYS A 550 -4.01 8.19 -25.06
N PRO A 551 -3.14 9.07 -25.59
CA PRO A 551 -2.82 10.35 -24.96
C PRO A 551 -4.04 11.28 -24.92
N VAL A 552 -4.26 11.94 -23.77
CA VAL A 552 -5.31 12.95 -23.61
C VAL A 552 -4.84 14.25 -24.24
N LEU A 553 -5.64 14.89 -25.10
CA LEU A 553 -5.26 16.14 -25.77
C LEU A 553 -6.13 17.30 -25.30
N THR A 554 -5.51 18.43 -24.94
CA THR A 554 -6.21 19.68 -24.58
C THR A 554 -5.76 20.84 -25.46
N GLN A 555 -6.42 22.00 -25.34
CA GLN A 555 -6.08 23.21 -26.08
C GLN A 555 -5.85 24.42 -25.17
N GLU A 556 -4.89 25.26 -25.54
CA GLU A 556 -4.63 26.55 -24.90
C GLU A 556 -4.30 27.60 -25.96
N SER A 557 -5.08 28.69 -26.03
CA SER A 557 -4.88 29.77 -27.02
C SER A 557 -4.78 29.30 -28.48
N GLY A 558 -5.59 28.30 -28.86
CA GLY A 558 -5.56 27.73 -30.21
C GLY A 558 -4.50 26.62 -30.43
N LEU A 559 -3.62 26.37 -29.45
CA LEU A 559 -2.54 25.38 -29.55
C LEU A 559 -2.89 24.08 -28.81
N THR A 560 -2.56 22.94 -29.41
CA THR A 560 -2.88 21.61 -28.87
C THR A 560 -1.72 21.04 -28.05
N PHE A 561 -2.02 20.50 -26.87
CA PHE A 561 -1.04 19.89 -25.97
C PHE A 561 -1.47 18.49 -25.54
N GLU A 562 -0.51 17.57 -25.50
CA GLU A 562 -0.67 16.22 -24.96
C GLU A 562 -0.50 16.23 -23.44
N LEU A 563 -1.39 15.50 -22.74
CA LEU A 563 -1.44 15.34 -21.29
C LEU A 563 -1.28 13.87 -20.88
N ASP A 564 -0.70 13.66 -19.70
CA ASP A 564 -0.70 12.37 -19.00
C ASP A 564 -1.19 12.56 -17.56
N LEU A 565 -2.43 12.14 -17.29
CA LEU A 565 -3.08 12.31 -16.00
C LEU A 565 -2.73 11.21 -14.98
N ALA A 566 -2.06 10.13 -15.41
CA ALA A 566 -1.95 8.90 -14.62
C ALA A 566 -0.50 8.49 -14.30
N SER A 567 0.43 8.67 -15.24
CA SER A 567 1.75 8.00 -15.17
C SER A 567 2.84 8.83 -14.51
N TYR A 568 2.71 10.17 -14.52
CA TYR A 568 3.75 11.10 -14.06
C TYR A 568 3.28 11.95 -12.86
N LEU A 569 4.23 12.57 -12.16
CA LEU A 569 3.95 13.52 -11.07
C LEU A 569 3.30 14.81 -11.56
N ASP A 570 3.55 15.21 -12.80
CA ASP A 570 2.98 16.39 -13.47
C ASP A 570 2.26 15.95 -14.74
N VAL A 571 1.27 16.72 -15.19
CA VAL A 571 0.37 16.29 -16.28
C VAL A 571 0.87 16.59 -17.69
N GLY A 572 2.04 17.21 -17.84
CA GLY A 572 2.57 17.65 -19.13
C GLY A 572 2.33 19.12 -19.47
N LEU A 573 1.54 19.84 -18.67
CA LEU A 573 1.26 21.27 -18.88
C LEU A 573 1.05 22.00 -17.54
N PHE A 574 1.89 22.99 -17.24
CA PHE A 574 1.74 23.85 -16.06
C PHE A 574 0.72 24.96 -16.32
N LEU A 575 -0.44 24.88 -15.69
CA LEU A 575 -1.59 25.75 -15.95
C LEU A 575 -1.36 27.20 -15.49
N ASP A 576 -0.61 27.39 -14.40
CA ASP A 576 -0.22 28.67 -13.83
C ASP A 576 0.66 29.53 -14.76
N HIS A 577 1.41 28.89 -15.66
CA HIS A 577 2.32 29.57 -16.59
C HIS A 577 1.67 30.01 -17.92
N ARG A 578 0.35 29.90 -18.09
CA ARG A 578 -0.27 30.16 -19.41
C ARG A 578 -0.12 31.58 -19.93
N ILE A 579 -0.17 32.57 -19.04
CA ILE A 579 0.04 33.97 -19.44
C ILE A 579 1.52 34.21 -19.77
N THR A 580 2.45 33.57 -19.06
CA THR A 580 3.88 33.58 -19.39
C THR A 580 4.14 33.01 -20.78
N ARG A 581 3.50 31.88 -21.13
CA ARG A 581 3.58 31.29 -22.47
C ARG A 581 3.04 32.23 -23.54
N ARG A 582 1.88 32.86 -23.32
CA ARG A 582 1.33 33.85 -24.23
C ARG A 582 2.26 35.05 -24.40
N PHE A 583 2.87 35.52 -23.31
CA PHE A 583 3.87 36.59 -23.36
C PHE A 583 5.07 36.19 -24.22
N ILE A 584 5.60 34.97 -24.09
CA ILE A 584 6.67 34.44 -24.96
C ILE A 584 6.29 34.54 -26.43
N ALA A 585 5.08 34.11 -26.81
CA ALA A 585 4.60 34.22 -28.19
C ALA A 585 4.62 35.66 -28.71
N THR A 586 4.15 36.65 -27.91
CA THR A 586 4.20 38.07 -28.30
C THR A 586 5.61 38.60 -28.52
N GLN A 587 6.62 37.97 -27.92
CA GLN A 587 8.01 38.40 -28.01
C GLN A 587 8.77 37.66 -29.11
N ALA A 588 8.23 36.61 -29.73
CA ALA A 588 8.98 35.65 -30.53
C ALA A 588 9.10 35.99 -32.02
N LYS A 589 8.24 36.85 -32.58
CA LYS A 589 8.18 37.12 -34.03
C LYS A 589 9.56 37.45 -34.62
N GLY A 590 10.01 36.64 -35.58
CA GLY A 590 11.28 36.80 -36.31
C GLY A 590 12.55 36.51 -35.49
N LYS A 591 12.42 36.03 -34.25
CA LYS A 591 13.55 35.85 -33.32
C LYS A 591 14.07 34.41 -33.25
N ASP A 592 15.35 34.26 -32.93
CA ASP A 592 15.93 33.00 -32.51
C ASP A 592 15.65 32.80 -31.01
N VAL A 593 14.87 31.78 -30.66
CA VAL A 593 14.37 31.53 -29.31
C VAL A 593 15.09 30.33 -28.68
N LEU A 594 15.47 30.44 -27.41
CA LEU A 594 16.03 29.35 -26.61
C LEU A 594 15.11 29.06 -25.42
N ASN A 595 14.71 27.80 -25.24
CA ASN A 595 13.94 27.31 -24.11
C ASN A 595 14.79 26.33 -23.30
N LEU A 596 15.13 26.71 -22.07
CA LEU A 596 15.97 25.95 -21.15
C LEU A 596 15.13 25.33 -20.04
N PHE A 597 15.44 24.09 -19.66
CA PHE A 597 14.62 23.27 -18.76
C PHE A 597 13.23 23.05 -19.35
N ALA A 598 13.22 22.69 -20.63
CA ALA A 598 12.06 22.86 -21.48
C ALA A 598 10.86 21.98 -21.13
N TYR A 599 11.05 20.91 -20.35
CA TYR A 599 10.01 19.93 -20.03
C TYR A 599 9.33 19.44 -21.34
N THR A 600 8.00 19.46 -21.41
CA THR A 600 7.20 19.06 -22.58
C THR A 600 7.14 20.14 -23.68
N GLY A 601 7.99 21.17 -23.60
CA GLY A 601 8.20 22.15 -24.67
C GLY A 601 7.04 23.12 -24.90
N SER A 602 6.12 23.29 -23.95
CA SER A 602 4.95 24.17 -24.14
C SER A 602 5.33 25.62 -24.50
N ALA A 603 6.37 26.18 -23.86
CA ALA A 603 6.92 27.48 -24.23
C ALA A 603 7.52 27.51 -25.65
N SER A 604 8.10 26.40 -26.12
CA SER A 604 8.63 26.28 -27.48
C SER A 604 7.53 26.29 -28.54
N VAL A 605 6.39 25.63 -28.26
CA VAL A 605 5.19 25.68 -29.12
C VAL A 605 4.67 27.10 -29.22
N TYR A 606 4.56 27.81 -28.10
CA TYR A 606 4.13 29.22 -28.09
C TYR A 606 5.11 30.14 -28.83
N ALA A 607 6.42 29.93 -28.68
CA ALA A 607 7.42 30.69 -29.44
C ALA A 607 7.27 30.48 -30.95
N ALA A 608 7.09 29.23 -31.39
CA ALA A 608 6.87 28.91 -32.80
C ALA A 608 5.57 29.53 -33.34
N ALA A 609 4.46 29.41 -32.59
CA ALA A 609 3.18 30.02 -32.92
C ALA A 609 3.24 31.56 -32.99
N GLY A 610 4.09 32.18 -32.17
CA GLY A 610 4.40 33.62 -32.20
C GLY A 610 5.25 34.06 -33.40
N GLY A 611 5.64 33.13 -34.28
CA GLY A 611 6.43 33.41 -35.48
C GLY A 611 7.93 33.44 -35.24
N ALA A 612 8.45 32.67 -34.28
CA ALA A 612 9.90 32.50 -34.09
C ALA A 612 10.59 32.06 -35.40
N LYS A 613 11.76 32.66 -35.68
CA LYS A 613 12.62 32.26 -36.79
C LYS A 613 13.22 30.87 -36.55
N SER A 614 13.64 30.59 -35.32
CA SER A 614 14.08 29.27 -34.88
C SER A 614 13.79 29.09 -33.39
N VAL A 615 13.62 27.84 -32.94
CA VAL A 615 13.45 27.50 -31.53
C VAL A 615 14.42 26.39 -31.17
N THR A 616 15.19 26.58 -30.10
CA THR A 616 16.06 25.57 -29.51
C THR A 616 15.52 25.17 -28.15
N THR A 617 15.25 23.89 -27.97
CA THR A 617 14.59 23.31 -26.80
C THR A 617 15.56 22.36 -26.11
N VAL A 618 15.95 22.68 -24.87
CA VAL A 618 16.99 21.94 -24.13
C VAL A 618 16.41 21.38 -22.84
N ASP A 619 16.55 20.08 -22.65
CA ASP A 619 16.14 19.38 -21.42
C ASP A 619 17.05 18.16 -21.16
N LEU A 620 17.16 17.74 -19.91
CA LEU A 620 17.95 16.56 -19.54
C LEU A 620 17.23 15.24 -19.90
N SER A 621 15.89 15.28 -19.94
CA SER A 621 15.04 14.11 -20.14
C SER A 621 14.73 13.86 -21.62
N GLN A 622 15.15 12.70 -22.13
CA GLN A 622 14.77 12.28 -23.48
C GLN A 622 13.25 12.12 -23.61
N THR A 623 12.60 11.55 -22.58
CA THR A 623 11.14 11.37 -22.54
C THR A 623 10.40 12.69 -22.70
N TYR A 624 10.85 13.75 -22.03
CA TYR A 624 10.22 15.07 -22.13
C TYR A 624 10.51 15.75 -23.47
N LEU A 625 11.72 15.58 -24.03
CA LEU A 625 12.02 16.09 -25.37
C LEU A 625 11.22 15.39 -26.46
N ASP A 626 10.98 14.09 -26.35
CA ASP A 626 10.14 13.39 -27.31
C ASP A 626 8.67 13.80 -27.18
N TRP A 627 8.21 14.10 -25.96
CA TRP A 627 6.91 14.73 -25.73
C TRP A 627 6.85 16.15 -26.34
N ALA A 628 7.89 16.97 -26.13
CA ALA A 628 8.01 18.29 -26.72
C ALA A 628 7.95 18.26 -28.25
N LYS A 629 8.62 17.29 -28.89
CA LYS A 629 8.52 17.06 -30.34
C LYS A 629 7.09 16.73 -30.76
N ARG A 630 6.39 15.83 -30.05
CA ARG A 630 4.98 15.52 -30.34
C ARG A 630 4.10 16.76 -30.22
N ASN A 631 4.27 17.58 -29.18
CA ASN A 631 3.55 18.84 -29.03
C ASN A 631 3.82 19.81 -30.19
N MET A 632 5.07 19.94 -30.65
CA MET A 632 5.42 20.77 -31.82
C MET A 632 4.77 20.26 -33.11
N VAL A 633 4.88 18.96 -33.39
CA VAL A 633 4.28 18.30 -34.57
C VAL A 633 2.77 18.47 -34.60
N ARG A 634 2.09 18.30 -33.46
CA ARG A 634 0.63 18.48 -33.35
C ARG A 634 0.16 19.88 -33.74
N ASN A 635 1.02 20.88 -33.61
CA ASN A 635 0.74 22.27 -33.97
C ASN A 635 1.32 22.66 -35.35
N GLY A 636 1.75 21.68 -36.15
CA GLY A 636 2.31 21.92 -37.49
C GLY A 636 3.75 22.45 -37.50
N PHE A 637 4.41 22.54 -36.35
CA PHE A 637 5.77 23.04 -36.25
C PHE A 637 6.78 21.91 -36.45
N THR A 638 7.24 21.75 -37.68
CA THR A 638 8.22 20.74 -38.09
C THR A 638 9.38 21.36 -38.86
N GLY A 639 10.46 20.59 -39.08
CA GLY A 639 11.62 21.04 -39.85
C GLY A 639 12.81 21.49 -39.00
N SER A 640 13.90 21.86 -39.68
CA SER A 640 15.22 22.11 -39.08
C SER A 640 15.31 23.38 -38.23
N ALA A 641 14.31 24.27 -38.31
CA ALA A 641 14.21 25.47 -37.48
C ALA A 641 13.92 25.16 -36.00
N TYR A 642 13.42 23.96 -35.69
CA TYR A 642 13.06 23.53 -34.34
C TYR A 642 14.02 22.43 -33.85
N ARG A 643 14.89 22.77 -32.90
CA ARG A 643 15.98 21.91 -32.41
C ARG A 643 15.69 21.39 -31.00
N PHE A 644 15.99 20.13 -30.75
CA PHE A 644 15.81 19.48 -29.44
C PHE A 644 17.15 18.90 -28.98
N ILE A 645 17.61 19.29 -27.78
CA ILE A 645 18.94 18.94 -27.27
C ILE A 645 18.80 18.26 -25.90
N LYS A 646 19.24 17.00 -25.83
CA LYS A 646 19.26 16.20 -24.60
C LYS A 646 20.59 16.39 -23.85
N GLU A 647 20.66 17.39 -22.98
CA GLU A 647 21.85 17.65 -22.16
C GLU A 647 21.47 18.25 -20.80
N ASP A 648 22.38 18.17 -19.81
CA ASP A 648 22.26 18.98 -18.61
C ASP A 648 22.36 20.46 -18.99
N VAL A 649 21.33 21.24 -18.66
CA VAL A 649 21.21 22.62 -19.13
C VAL A 649 22.38 23.49 -18.67
N ARG A 650 22.90 23.29 -17.45
CA ARG A 650 24.03 24.09 -16.94
C ARG A 650 25.33 23.72 -17.64
N ALA A 651 25.57 22.44 -17.89
CA ALA A 651 26.71 21.98 -18.68
C ALA A 651 26.60 22.49 -20.12
N TRP A 652 25.42 22.39 -20.72
CA TRP A 652 25.16 22.85 -22.09
C TRP A 652 25.41 24.35 -22.23
N VAL A 653 24.86 25.19 -21.34
CA VAL A 653 25.10 26.65 -21.36
C VAL A 653 26.59 26.97 -21.17
N ARG A 654 27.30 26.24 -20.31
CA ARG A 654 28.75 26.43 -20.10
C ARG A 654 29.57 26.09 -21.34
N ALA A 655 29.20 25.04 -22.07
CA ALA A 655 29.86 24.67 -23.31
C ALA A 655 29.51 25.64 -24.45
N GLU A 656 28.23 26.00 -24.60
CA GLU A 656 27.76 26.83 -25.72
C GLU A 656 28.26 28.28 -25.63
N LYS A 657 28.55 28.79 -24.43
CA LYS A 657 29.11 30.14 -24.23
C LYS A 657 30.63 30.23 -24.49
N ASP A 658 31.33 29.09 -24.60
CA ASP A 658 32.77 29.04 -24.88
C ASP A 658 33.00 28.65 -26.34
N PRO A 659 33.58 29.52 -27.18
CA PRO A 659 33.84 29.20 -28.60
C PRO A 659 34.66 27.92 -28.81
N ARG A 660 35.49 27.53 -27.83
CA ARG A 660 36.33 26.32 -27.89
C ARG A 660 35.53 25.03 -27.64
N GLN A 661 34.38 25.13 -26.98
CA GLN A 661 33.54 24.00 -26.60
C GLN A 661 32.21 23.98 -27.35
N ALA A 662 31.78 25.12 -27.90
CA ALA A 662 30.53 25.25 -28.64
C ALA A 662 30.52 24.35 -29.89
N LYS A 663 29.42 23.62 -30.09
CA LYS A 663 29.25 22.74 -31.25
C LYS A 663 29.22 23.57 -32.54
N GLY A 664 30.30 23.46 -33.33
CA GLY A 664 30.51 24.23 -34.56
C GLY A 664 31.49 25.40 -34.43
N GLY A 665 32.21 25.53 -33.32
CA GLY A 665 33.32 26.48 -33.13
C GLY A 665 32.89 27.95 -33.00
N ARG A 666 31.58 28.23 -32.85
CA ARG A 666 31.01 29.58 -32.69
C ARG A 666 29.86 29.56 -31.70
N ILE A 667 29.77 30.62 -30.88
CA ILE A 667 28.67 30.80 -29.92
C ILE A 667 27.38 31.08 -30.69
N ARG A 668 26.37 30.22 -30.54
CA ARG A 668 25.01 30.54 -31.02
C ARG A 668 24.38 31.59 -30.11
N ARG A 669 23.79 32.60 -30.74
CA ARG A 669 23.17 33.74 -30.06
C ARG A 669 21.66 33.76 -30.30
N TYR A 670 20.92 34.11 -29.26
CA TYR A 670 19.46 34.11 -29.23
C TYR A 670 18.93 35.51 -28.87
N ASP A 671 17.78 35.88 -29.42
CA ASP A 671 17.13 37.17 -29.13
C ASP A 671 16.16 37.05 -27.94
N LEU A 672 15.64 35.85 -27.68
CA LEU A 672 14.72 35.56 -26.60
C LEU A 672 15.13 34.25 -25.93
N ILE A 673 15.34 34.27 -24.61
CA ILE A 673 15.67 33.08 -23.84
C ILE A 673 14.64 32.90 -22.72
N PHE A 674 13.98 31.75 -22.67
CA PHE A 674 13.11 31.35 -21.57
C PHE A 674 13.84 30.37 -20.66
N VAL A 675 13.82 30.62 -19.36
CA VAL A 675 14.53 29.85 -18.32
C VAL A 675 13.55 29.58 -17.17
N ASP A 676 13.10 28.33 -17.06
CA ASP A 676 12.14 27.90 -16.03
C ASP A 676 12.64 26.62 -15.32
N PRO A 677 13.66 26.74 -14.47
CA PRO A 677 14.29 25.58 -13.85
C PRO A 677 13.42 25.01 -12.71
N PRO A 678 13.58 23.72 -12.37
CA PRO A 678 12.95 23.16 -11.19
C PRO A 678 13.49 23.84 -9.92
N THR A 679 12.79 23.75 -8.79
CA THR A 679 13.30 24.32 -7.52
C THR A 679 14.61 23.64 -7.08
N PHE A 680 14.64 22.30 -7.12
CA PHE A 680 15.81 21.49 -6.78
C PHE A 680 15.97 20.36 -7.79
N SER A 681 17.21 19.92 -8.04
CA SER A 681 17.48 18.68 -8.77
C SER A 681 18.73 17.98 -8.23
N ASN A 682 18.55 16.69 -7.92
CA ASN A 682 19.59 15.75 -7.47
C ASN A 682 19.80 14.62 -8.49
N SER A 683 19.50 14.86 -9.77
CA SER A 683 19.58 13.81 -10.80
C SER A 683 20.98 13.20 -10.85
N LYS A 684 21.07 11.86 -10.84
CA LYS A 684 22.36 11.13 -10.98
C LYS A 684 23.11 11.53 -12.25
N ALA A 685 22.38 11.96 -13.29
CA ALA A 685 22.96 12.45 -14.54
C ALA A 685 23.68 13.81 -14.42
N MET A 686 23.51 14.53 -13.29
CA MET A 686 24.25 15.75 -12.95
C MET A 686 25.60 15.45 -12.24
N GLY A 687 25.94 14.19 -12.00
CA GLY A 687 27.18 13.80 -11.31
C GLY A 687 27.19 14.24 -9.84
N LYS A 688 28.28 14.90 -9.39
CA LYS A 688 28.41 15.43 -8.01
C LYS A 688 27.74 16.80 -7.80
N LEU A 689 27.23 17.43 -8.86
CA LEU A 689 26.67 18.78 -8.79
C LEU A 689 25.18 18.72 -8.50
N THR A 690 24.72 19.50 -7.53
CA THR A 690 23.28 19.71 -7.23
C THR A 690 22.81 21.03 -7.80
N TRP A 691 21.51 21.12 -8.10
CA TRP A 691 20.84 22.36 -8.46
C TRP A 691 19.90 22.82 -7.34
N ASP A 692 20.01 24.08 -6.97
CA ASP A 692 19.11 24.81 -6.08
C ASP A 692 18.86 26.19 -6.72
N ILE A 693 17.60 26.48 -7.06
CA ILE A 693 17.24 27.73 -7.74
C ILE A 693 17.60 28.98 -6.94
N GLN A 694 17.47 28.96 -5.61
CA GLN A 694 17.74 30.11 -4.76
C GLN A 694 19.25 30.38 -4.62
N ARG A 695 20.06 29.31 -4.61
CA ARG A 695 21.51 29.40 -4.54
C ARG A 695 22.15 29.73 -5.89
N ASP A 696 21.65 29.13 -6.96
CA ASP A 696 22.36 29.03 -8.24
C ASP A 696 21.81 29.95 -9.35
N HIS A 697 20.66 30.63 -9.16
CA HIS A 697 20.02 31.43 -10.23
C HIS A 697 20.94 32.50 -10.80
N PHE A 698 21.69 33.23 -9.97
CA PHE A 698 22.57 34.30 -10.42
C PHE A 698 23.62 33.78 -11.43
N TYR A 699 24.32 32.70 -11.10
CA TYR A 699 25.35 32.12 -11.95
C TYR A 699 24.78 31.59 -13.27
N LEU A 700 23.59 30.97 -13.21
CA LEU A 700 22.88 30.53 -14.40
C LEU A 700 22.54 31.73 -15.30
N LEU A 701 21.90 32.77 -14.77
CA LEU A 701 21.47 33.94 -15.54
C LEU A 701 22.66 34.72 -16.11
N ARG A 702 23.75 34.86 -15.35
CA ARG A 702 25.02 35.43 -15.82
C ARG A 702 25.54 34.67 -17.03
N ASP A 703 25.57 33.35 -16.95
CA ASP A 703 26.08 32.50 -18.03
C ASP A 703 25.16 32.49 -19.25
N VAL A 704 23.83 32.41 -19.04
CA VAL A 704 22.82 32.49 -20.10
C VAL A 704 22.89 33.82 -20.84
N SER A 705 23.20 34.93 -20.16
CA SER A 705 23.35 36.22 -20.84
C SER A 705 24.49 36.26 -21.86
N LYS A 706 25.48 35.37 -21.75
CA LYS A 706 26.54 35.20 -22.75
C LYS A 706 26.05 34.51 -24.02
N LEU A 707 24.81 34.01 -24.06
CA LEU A 707 24.14 33.52 -25.26
C LEU A 707 23.13 34.54 -25.83
N LEU A 708 22.90 35.65 -25.15
CA LEU A 708 21.94 36.68 -25.55
C LEU A 708 22.55 37.59 -26.63
N ARG A 709 21.76 37.97 -27.64
CA ARG A 709 22.11 39.03 -28.59
C ARG A 709 21.93 40.42 -27.94
N PRO A 710 22.64 41.45 -28.43
CA PRO A 710 22.36 42.83 -28.05
C PRO A 710 20.88 43.17 -28.25
N GLY A 711 20.24 43.71 -27.21
CA GLY A 711 18.80 44.02 -27.24
C GLY A 711 17.86 42.82 -27.01
N GLY A 712 18.38 41.61 -26.89
CA GLY A 712 17.59 40.44 -26.51
C GLY A 712 17.13 40.47 -25.05
N ILE A 713 16.18 39.61 -24.71
CA ILE A 713 15.64 39.48 -23.35
C ILE A 713 15.70 38.04 -22.84
N ILE A 714 15.83 37.89 -21.52
CA ILE A 714 15.65 36.63 -20.81
C ILE A 714 14.34 36.72 -20.01
N ILE A 715 13.48 35.74 -20.15
CA ILE A 715 12.29 35.55 -19.31
C ILE A 715 12.65 34.43 -18.33
N PHE A 716 12.76 34.77 -17.05
CA PHE A 716 13.13 33.86 -15.97
C PHE A 716 11.96 33.63 -15.03
N SER A 717 11.54 32.38 -14.85
CA SER A 717 10.42 31.99 -13.99
C SER A 717 10.77 30.79 -13.11
N GLY A 718 9.86 30.48 -12.20
CA GLY A 718 9.96 29.30 -11.34
C GLY A 718 8.86 29.31 -10.27
N ASN A 719 8.76 28.24 -9.49
CA ASN A 719 7.65 28.00 -8.56
C ASN A 719 8.05 27.88 -7.07
N LEU A 720 9.29 28.26 -6.72
CA LEU A 720 9.71 28.29 -5.33
C LEU A 720 9.00 29.44 -4.59
N ARG A 721 8.03 29.12 -3.73
CA ARG A 721 7.20 30.10 -3.00
C ARG A 721 7.98 31.11 -2.16
N SER A 722 9.18 30.74 -1.71
CA SER A 722 10.06 31.59 -0.89
C SER A 722 11.19 32.24 -1.70
N PHE A 723 11.16 32.15 -3.03
CA PHE A 723 12.22 32.65 -3.88
C PHE A 723 12.42 34.16 -3.70
N LYS A 724 13.68 34.57 -3.66
CA LYS A 724 14.10 35.96 -3.69
C LYS A 724 15.16 36.11 -4.78
N LEU A 725 14.89 36.99 -5.75
CA LEU A 725 15.86 37.32 -6.77
C LEU A 725 17.03 38.09 -6.15
N ASP A 726 18.25 37.70 -6.50
CA ASP A 726 19.45 38.49 -6.18
C ASP A 726 19.59 39.64 -7.18
N GLU A 727 18.69 40.61 -7.04
CA GLU A 727 18.54 41.73 -7.96
C GLU A 727 19.78 42.63 -7.96
N ALA A 728 20.37 42.86 -6.78
CA ALA A 728 21.58 43.68 -6.64
C ALA A 728 22.75 43.11 -7.47
N ALA A 729 23.05 41.81 -7.32
CA ALA A 729 24.12 41.18 -8.09
C ALA A 729 23.85 41.20 -9.60
N LEU A 730 22.58 41.06 -10.03
CA LEU A 730 22.21 41.17 -11.44
C LEU A 730 22.39 42.60 -11.96
N VAL A 731 21.96 43.62 -11.22
CA VAL A 731 22.14 45.02 -11.61
C VAL A 731 23.62 45.39 -11.69
N GLU A 732 24.45 44.95 -10.74
CA GLU A 732 25.91 45.13 -10.78
C GLU A 732 26.54 44.48 -12.02
N GLN A 733 25.98 43.36 -12.47
CA GLN A 733 26.37 42.72 -13.73
C GLN A 733 25.79 43.41 -14.97
N GLY A 734 25.11 44.54 -14.85
CA GLY A 734 24.56 45.30 -15.97
C GLY A 734 23.28 44.70 -16.54
N PHE A 735 22.42 44.12 -15.70
CA PHE A 735 21.06 43.77 -16.08
C PHE A 735 20.06 44.86 -15.66
N THR A 736 19.07 45.10 -16.50
CA THR A 736 17.79 45.69 -16.08
C THR A 736 16.85 44.55 -15.73
N VAL A 737 16.17 44.67 -14.59
CA VAL A 737 15.24 43.67 -14.07
C VAL A 737 13.84 44.28 -14.07
N ARG A 738 12.87 43.54 -14.60
CA ARG A 738 11.45 43.90 -14.51
C ARG A 738 10.65 42.72 -13.98
N ASP A 739 10.14 42.85 -12.78
CA ASP A 739 9.19 41.90 -12.21
C ASP A 739 7.85 42.00 -12.96
N ILE A 740 7.44 40.90 -13.60
CA ILE A 740 6.15 40.77 -14.27
C ILE A 740 5.27 39.70 -13.60
N THR A 741 5.66 39.20 -12.42
CA THR A 741 4.99 38.11 -11.70
C THR A 741 3.49 38.34 -11.63
N ALA A 742 3.05 39.46 -11.03
CA ALA A 742 1.62 39.78 -10.88
C ALA A 742 0.86 39.83 -12.22
N LYS A 743 1.51 40.27 -13.31
CA LYS A 743 0.89 40.34 -14.66
C LYS A 743 0.78 38.98 -15.33
N THR A 744 1.50 37.98 -14.82
CA THR A 744 1.54 36.62 -15.38
C THR A 744 0.73 35.60 -14.57
N ILE A 745 0.13 35.99 -13.43
CA ILE A 745 -0.76 35.12 -12.65
C ILE A 745 -2.12 35.02 -13.35
N PRO A 746 -2.58 33.83 -13.76
CA PRO A 746 -3.89 33.65 -14.37
C PRO A 746 -5.03 33.76 -13.36
N GLU A 747 -6.25 34.05 -13.84
CA GLU A 747 -7.40 34.34 -12.97
C GLU A 747 -7.81 33.17 -12.06
N ASP A 748 -7.70 31.94 -12.54
CA ASP A 748 -7.91 30.68 -11.81
C ASP A 748 -6.82 30.37 -10.77
N PHE A 749 -5.71 31.12 -10.77
CA PHE A 749 -4.65 31.07 -9.75
C PHE A 749 -4.55 32.35 -8.90
N ALA A 750 -5.46 33.33 -9.08
CA ALA A 750 -5.37 34.64 -8.44
C ALA A 750 -5.35 34.61 -6.90
N ARG A 751 -5.88 33.55 -6.28
CA ARG A 751 -5.83 33.36 -4.81
C ARG A 751 -4.44 32.99 -4.29
N ASN A 752 -3.55 32.56 -5.16
CA ASN A 752 -2.20 32.11 -4.81
C ASN A 752 -1.15 32.94 -5.56
N PRO A 753 -0.91 34.20 -5.13
CA PRO A 753 0.00 35.12 -5.81
C PRO A 753 1.47 34.66 -5.77
N LYS A 754 1.79 33.63 -4.97
CA LYS A 754 3.13 33.02 -4.86
C LYS A 754 3.23 31.67 -5.58
N ILE A 755 2.28 31.32 -6.46
CA ILE A 755 2.29 30.07 -7.22
C ILE A 755 3.53 29.98 -8.13
N HIS A 756 3.91 31.11 -8.73
CA HIS A 756 5.15 31.27 -9.49
C HIS A 756 5.69 32.70 -9.39
N PHE A 757 6.94 32.88 -9.79
CA PHE A 757 7.54 34.19 -10.07
C PHE A 757 7.89 34.30 -11.56
N CYS A 758 7.97 35.53 -12.09
CA CYS A 758 8.35 35.77 -13.48
C CYS A 758 9.03 37.13 -13.64
N TYR A 759 10.29 37.13 -14.10
CA TYR A 759 11.12 38.30 -14.32
C TYR A 759 11.53 38.42 -15.79
N VAL A 760 11.57 39.65 -16.30
CA VAL A 760 12.21 39.97 -17.59
C VAL A 760 13.54 40.64 -17.32
N LEU A 761 14.60 40.09 -17.89
CA LEU A 761 15.98 40.55 -17.73
C LEU A 761 16.53 40.98 -19.09
N GLN A 762 17.22 42.11 -19.13
CA GLN A 762 17.88 42.60 -20.34
C GLN A 762 19.26 43.16 -19.98
N LYS A 763 20.27 42.97 -20.82
CA LYS A 763 21.59 43.59 -20.63
C LYS A 763 21.53 45.07 -21.02
N THR A 764 21.90 45.97 -20.11
CA THR A 764 22.19 47.36 -20.45
C THR A 764 23.36 47.38 -21.42
N ARG A 765 23.28 48.19 -22.50
CA ARG A 765 24.45 48.42 -23.35
C ARG A 765 25.55 49.04 -22.48
N PRO A 766 26.83 48.68 -22.65
CA PRO A 766 27.91 49.47 -22.08
C PRO A 766 27.71 50.92 -22.53
N CYS A 767 27.74 51.86 -21.58
CA CYS A 767 27.78 53.28 -21.92
C CYS A 767 29.04 53.52 -22.75
N GLU A 768 28.91 53.85 -24.04
CA GLU A 768 30.02 54.39 -24.82
C GLU A 768 30.28 55.81 -24.33
N ARG A 769 31.00 55.96 -23.21
CA ARG A 769 31.67 57.19 -22.74
C ARG A 769 32.46 56.91 -21.47
N CYS A 770 33.76 56.68 -21.62
CA CYS A 770 34.87 57.41 -21.00
C CYS A 770 36.19 56.80 -21.48
#